data_AF-A0ABD4RU60-F1
#
_entry.id   AF-A0ABD4RU60-F1
#
_cell.length_a   1.000
_cell.length_b   1.000
_cell.length_c   1.000
_cell.angle_alpha   90.00
_cell.angle_beta   90.00
_cell.angle_gamma   90.00
#
_symmetry.space_group_name_H-M   'P 1'
#
loop_
_entity.id
_entity.type
_entity.pdbx_description
1 polymer ?
#
loop_
_entity_poly.entity_id
_entity_poly.type
_entity_poly.pdbx_seq_one_letter_code
_entity_poly.pdbx_strand_id
1 'polypeptide(L)'
;MEIRQYLKDNILIFDGAMGTMLQQKGLKIGENPEVFGLQNPEKLIEIHTSYLEAGSNVILTNTFGCNELKLDSEYTVEKVIDNAILVARKAIENVDNTKPRYVALDIGPIGEMLEPMGTLSFDRAYEIFKRQVLQGVKSGADVIVIETMMDLYEAKAAVLAAKENSDLPVFCTMTFDESGRSFTGCMPESMVATIEGLGVDAIGVNCSLGPKQLLPIVKKIVSRASIPVMVQANAGLPNIVDGEAIYDVDAKEFFEGVKKFVEAGATIIGGCCGTNPSFIKEISENISSVKKGSTEKIDKCVVCSPSKFVEVESPTVVGERLNPTGRKSLQEALKNENLDYAINLGLEQVSAGAQILGVNVGLPEINEKKLMPKLIKEIQAVVDTPLQVDSSNVEALEQGLRYYNGRTIVNSVNGKEESLESILPIVKKYGACVVGLALDEKGIPKRAEERFEIAKKIVDRAVSYGIKPKDIFIDCLSLTVSAQQEEAIETIRAITMVKTLGVKTILGVSNISFGLPNRKALNASFLTLALGAGLDLAIINPNEYSMMEAINSFRILNNTDKGCVDYINQYSNMNNSKQSDSTIKANKDLSLDVLVERGLKEEAKNETLNLLKEKDENYILDKILIPALDRVGKKYDSGDIFLPQLIQSAETVKTALNTIKETLISRSSDNVSKGKIIVATVKGDIHDIGKNIVKIMLENYGYEVIDLGKDVPIEEVVEVAKKRDIKLVGLSALMTTTVQSMKDTIQALRDNEINAKVFVGGAVLTEEYAEEMGADYYSKDAKSAVEIAKLNF
;
A
#
# COMPACT_ATOMS: atom_id res chain seq x y z
N MET A 1 -8.61 -6.49 -34.09
CA MET A 1 -9.58 -6.65 -32.99
C MET A 1 -8.98 -5.98 -31.76
N GLU A 2 -9.73 -5.17 -31.02
CA GLU A 2 -9.23 -4.54 -29.79
C GLU A 2 -9.07 -5.56 -28.65
N ILE A 3 -8.07 -5.35 -27.79
CA ILE A 3 -7.73 -6.25 -26.68
C ILE A 3 -8.91 -6.45 -25.70
N ARG A 4 -9.69 -5.39 -25.41
CA ARG A 4 -10.89 -5.45 -24.56
C ARG A 4 -11.95 -6.42 -25.10
N GLN A 5 -12.07 -6.50 -26.43
CA GLN A 5 -13.01 -7.42 -27.07
C GLN A 5 -12.48 -8.85 -27.06
N TYR A 6 -11.17 -9.04 -27.25
CA TYR A 6 -10.57 -10.38 -27.21
C TYR A 6 -10.71 -11.05 -25.84
N LEU A 7 -10.51 -10.30 -24.75
CA LEU A 7 -10.56 -10.78 -23.37
C LEU A 7 -11.92 -11.32 -22.91
N LYS A 8 -13.01 -10.98 -23.60
CA LYS A 8 -14.35 -11.47 -23.23
C LYS A 8 -14.47 -12.97 -23.39
N ASP A 9 -13.91 -13.49 -24.48
CA ASP A 9 -14.14 -14.87 -24.93
C ASP A 9 -12.86 -15.72 -24.97
N ASN A 10 -11.67 -15.10 -24.80
CA ASN A 10 -10.39 -15.78 -24.99
C ASN A 10 -9.46 -15.59 -23.79
N ILE A 11 -8.49 -16.50 -23.67
CA ILE A 11 -7.34 -16.34 -22.78
C ILE A 11 -6.28 -15.56 -23.55
N LEU A 12 -5.83 -14.45 -22.99
CA LEU A 12 -4.79 -13.61 -23.58
C LEU A 12 -3.42 -14.07 -23.07
N ILE A 13 -2.53 -14.42 -24.01
CA ILE A 13 -1.18 -14.90 -23.69
C ILE A 13 -0.17 -13.75 -23.84
N PHE A 14 0.53 -13.44 -22.76
CA PHE A 14 1.70 -12.57 -22.73
C PHE A 14 2.99 -13.35 -22.97
N ASP A 15 4.05 -12.64 -23.28
CA ASP A 15 5.40 -13.17 -23.41
C ASP A 15 6.02 -13.59 -22.07
N GLY A 16 7.29 -14.00 -22.13
CA GLY A 16 8.10 -14.39 -20.96
C GLY A 16 9.09 -13.30 -20.56
N ALA A 17 10.18 -13.68 -19.90
CA ALA A 17 11.17 -12.71 -19.43
C ALA A 17 11.92 -12.00 -20.57
N MET A 18 12.06 -10.67 -20.46
CA MET A 18 12.95 -9.87 -21.30
C MET A 18 14.40 -9.92 -20.79
N GLY A 19 14.61 -9.69 -19.49
CA GLY A 19 15.96 -9.55 -18.90
C GLY A 19 16.87 -10.76 -19.11
N THR A 20 16.36 -11.98 -18.87
CA THR A 20 17.14 -13.22 -19.07
C THR A 20 17.43 -13.49 -20.56
N MET A 21 16.52 -13.10 -21.46
CA MET A 21 16.74 -13.21 -22.91
C MET A 21 17.80 -12.22 -23.39
N LEU A 22 17.85 -11.01 -22.83
CA LEU A 22 18.90 -10.03 -23.12
C LEU A 22 20.28 -10.50 -22.64
N GLN A 23 20.36 -11.15 -21.47
CA GLN A 23 21.60 -11.76 -20.97
C GLN A 23 22.15 -12.80 -21.94
N GLN A 24 21.30 -13.71 -22.44
CA GLN A 24 21.68 -14.70 -23.46
C GLN A 24 22.15 -14.06 -24.77
N LYS A 25 21.73 -12.81 -25.04
CA LYS A 25 22.13 -12.02 -26.21
C LYS A 25 23.33 -11.09 -25.91
N GLY A 26 23.96 -11.22 -24.75
CA GLY A 26 25.21 -10.57 -24.37
C GLY A 26 25.07 -9.29 -23.56
N LEU A 27 23.91 -9.03 -22.93
CA LEU A 27 23.79 -8.00 -21.90
C LEU A 27 24.69 -8.38 -20.72
N LYS A 28 25.62 -7.51 -20.35
CA LYS A 28 26.54 -7.76 -19.24
C LYS A 28 25.91 -7.38 -17.91
N ILE A 29 26.46 -7.96 -16.84
CA ILE A 29 26.12 -7.59 -15.47
C ILE A 29 26.34 -6.09 -15.27
N GLY A 30 25.31 -5.40 -14.75
CA GLY A 30 25.32 -3.97 -14.47
C GLY A 30 25.03 -3.06 -15.66
N GLU A 31 24.90 -3.60 -16.88
CA GLU A 31 24.40 -2.81 -18.00
C GLU A 31 22.88 -2.59 -17.88
N ASN A 32 22.42 -1.38 -18.21
CA ASN A 32 20.99 -1.06 -18.21
C ASN A 32 20.28 -1.79 -19.38
N PRO A 33 19.26 -2.64 -19.10
CA PRO A 33 18.58 -3.43 -20.14
C PRO A 33 17.93 -2.58 -21.24
N GLU A 34 17.32 -1.46 -20.88
CA GLU A 34 16.62 -0.58 -21.81
C GLU A 34 17.60 0.11 -22.77
N VAL A 35 18.74 0.60 -22.25
CA VAL A 35 19.82 1.19 -23.04
C VAL A 35 20.46 0.14 -23.96
N PHE A 36 20.70 -1.08 -23.46
CA PHE A 36 21.21 -2.17 -24.29
C PHE A 36 20.27 -2.47 -25.45
N GLY A 37 18.95 -2.52 -25.21
CA GLY A 37 17.94 -2.69 -26.25
C GLY A 37 17.98 -1.58 -27.30
N LEU A 38 18.09 -0.32 -26.85
CA LEU A 38 18.23 0.84 -27.74
C LEU A 38 19.47 0.76 -28.64
N GLN A 39 20.60 0.29 -28.10
CA GLN A 39 21.85 0.14 -28.84
C GLN A 39 21.87 -1.11 -29.75
N ASN A 40 21.05 -2.12 -29.45
CA ASN A 40 21.03 -3.40 -30.14
C ASN A 40 19.61 -3.78 -30.64
N PRO A 41 18.97 -2.95 -31.48
CA PRO A 41 17.57 -3.13 -31.87
C PRO A 41 17.31 -4.49 -32.57
N GLU A 42 18.25 -4.98 -33.37
CA GLU A 42 18.11 -6.28 -34.06
C GLU A 42 18.01 -7.46 -33.09
N LYS A 43 18.76 -7.44 -31.98
CA LYS A 43 18.68 -8.48 -30.95
C LYS A 43 17.32 -8.47 -30.27
N LEU A 44 16.77 -7.27 -30.04
CA LEU A 44 15.46 -7.10 -29.42
C LEU A 44 14.31 -7.50 -30.37
N ILE A 45 14.44 -7.21 -31.68
CA ILE A 45 13.52 -7.73 -32.71
C ILE A 45 13.50 -9.27 -32.69
N GLU A 46 14.67 -9.90 -32.62
CA GLU A 46 14.78 -11.37 -32.57
C GLU A 46 14.07 -11.97 -31.34
N ILE A 47 14.28 -11.38 -30.16
CA ILE A 47 13.62 -11.81 -28.92
C ILE A 47 12.09 -11.70 -29.05
N HIS A 48 11.57 -10.54 -29.46
CA HIS A 48 10.13 -10.36 -29.63
C HIS A 48 9.55 -11.32 -30.68
N THR A 49 10.24 -11.50 -31.80
CA THR A 49 9.84 -12.44 -32.85
C THR A 49 9.71 -13.85 -32.28
N SER A 50 10.69 -14.29 -31.48
CA SER A 50 10.66 -15.63 -30.87
C SER A 50 9.47 -15.86 -29.93
N TYR A 51 9.07 -14.85 -29.15
CA TYR A 51 7.88 -14.93 -28.29
C TYR A 51 6.57 -14.91 -29.09
N LEU A 52 6.52 -14.15 -30.17
CA LEU A 52 5.35 -14.10 -31.07
C LEU A 52 5.17 -15.43 -31.82
N GLU A 53 6.25 -16.03 -32.30
CA GLU A 53 6.29 -17.37 -32.91
C GLU A 53 5.91 -18.47 -31.91
N ALA A 54 6.33 -18.35 -30.66
CA ALA A 54 5.88 -19.22 -29.56
C ALA A 54 4.38 -19.09 -29.27
N GLY A 55 3.73 -18.02 -29.70
CA GLY A 55 2.28 -17.87 -29.66
C GLY A 55 1.74 -16.74 -28.79
N SER A 56 2.59 -15.85 -28.29
CA SER A 56 2.18 -14.67 -27.50
C SER A 56 1.21 -13.78 -28.27
N ASN A 57 0.13 -13.36 -27.65
CA ASN A 57 -0.73 -12.29 -28.17
C ASN A 57 -0.13 -10.91 -27.88
N VAL A 58 0.53 -10.75 -26.74
CA VAL A 58 1.08 -9.47 -26.29
C VAL A 58 2.58 -9.63 -26.06
N ILE A 59 3.34 -8.65 -26.51
CA ILE A 59 4.75 -8.50 -26.14
C ILE A 59 4.94 -7.22 -25.33
N LEU A 60 5.68 -7.32 -24.22
CA LEU A 60 6.05 -6.19 -23.38
C LEU A 60 7.23 -5.46 -24.01
N THR A 61 7.17 -4.13 -24.12
CA THR A 61 8.30 -3.34 -24.58
C THR A 61 9.45 -3.44 -23.58
N ASN A 62 10.70 -3.37 -24.06
CA ASN A 62 11.88 -3.29 -23.18
C ASN A 62 11.98 -1.90 -22.53
N THR A 63 11.06 -1.60 -21.60
CA THR A 63 10.89 -0.29 -20.95
C THR A 63 10.59 -0.38 -19.46
N PHE A 64 10.69 -1.57 -18.85
CA PHE A 64 10.42 -1.84 -17.44
C PHE A 64 11.02 -0.77 -16.50
N GLY A 65 12.33 -0.51 -16.63
CA GLY A 65 13.08 0.48 -15.86
C GLY A 65 13.22 1.85 -16.54
N CYS A 66 12.47 2.14 -17.61
CA CYS A 66 12.65 3.34 -18.43
C CYS A 66 12.08 4.61 -17.79
N ASN A 67 12.74 5.12 -16.75
CA ASN A 67 12.41 6.39 -16.10
C ASN A 67 13.68 7.23 -15.84
N GLU A 68 13.52 8.53 -15.62
CA GLU A 68 14.65 9.44 -15.44
C GLU A 68 15.55 9.19 -14.22
N LEU A 69 15.12 8.38 -13.24
CA LEU A 69 15.93 8.03 -12.07
C LEU A 69 16.78 6.77 -12.28
N LYS A 70 16.41 5.95 -13.28
CA LYS A 70 17.08 4.68 -13.62
C LYS A 70 17.88 4.73 -14.92
N LEU A 71 17.54 5.65 -15.83
CA LEU A 71 18.29 5.87 -17.06
C LEU A 71 19.52 6.76 -16.82
N ASP A 72 20.61 6.46 -17.51
CA ASP A 72 21.77 7.35 -17.57
C ASP A 72 21.37 8.67 -18.26
N SER A 73 21.95 9.77 -17.77
CA SER A 73 21.77 11.15 -18.24
C SER A 73 22.02 11.36 -19.73
N GLU A 74 22.78 10.48 -20.39
CA GLU A 74 23.02 10.50 -21.83
C GLU A 74 21.78 10.10 -22.67
N TYR A 75 20.81 9.42 -22.06
CA TYR A 75 19.61 8.92 -22.73
C TYR A 75 18.35 9.64 -22.23
N THR A 76 17.37 9.78 -23.11
CA THR A 76 16.06 10.32 -22.73
C THR A 76 15.02 9.21 -22.71
N VAL A 77 14.09 9.30 -21.74
CA VAL A 77 12.92 8.42 -21.63
C VAL A 77 12.19 8.34 -22.98
N GLU A 78 12.05 9.48 -23.68
CA GLU A 78 11.33 9.54 -24.94
C GLU A 78 11.98 8.68 -26.03
N LYS A 79 13.31 8.78 -26.18
CA LYS A 79 14.05 8.07 -27.21
C LYS A 79 14.06 6.56 -26.98
N VAL A 80 14.18 6.15 -25.72
CA VAL A 80 14.17 4.73 -25.33
C VAL A 80 12.79 4.12 -25.62
N ILE A 81 11.70 4.77 -25.17
CA ILE A 81 10.33 4.30 -25.41
C ILE A 81 9.99 4.28 -26.91
N ASP A 82 10.34 5.33 -27.66
CA ASP A 82 10.12 5.39 -29.11
C ASP A 82 10.78 4.21 -29.83
N ASN A 83 12.03 3.91 -29.46
CA ASN A 83 12.76 2.80 -30.04
C ASN A 83 12.17 1.44 -29.66
N ALA A 84 11.85 1.22 -28.38
CA ALA A 84 11.31 -0.04 -27.89
C ALA A 84 9.98 -0.39 -28.56
N ILE A 85 9.08 0.60 -28.71
CA ILE A 85 7.80 0.39 -29.41
C ILE A 85 8.02 0.15 -30.91
N LEU A 86 8.91 0.91 -31.56
CA LEU A 86 9.23 0.69 -32.97
C LEU A 86 9.78 -0.72 -33.22
N VAL A 87 10.66 -1.21 -32.35
CA VAL A 87 11.24 -2.55 -32.42
C VAL A 87 10.17 -3.63 -32.22
N ALA A 88 9.31 -3.48 -31.22
CA ALA A 88 8.20 -4.41 -30.99
C ALA A 88 7.24 -4.48 -32.19
N ARG A 89 6.95 -3.33 -32.83
CA ARG A 89 6.14 -3.28 -34.06
C ARG A 89 6.81 -3.98 -35.24
N LYS A 90 8.11 -3.77 -35.46
CA LYS A 90 8.87 -4.49 -36.49
C LYS A 90 8.85 -6.01 -36.27
N ALA A 91 8.93 -6.47 -35.03
CA ALA A 91 8.83 -7.91 -34.73
C ALA A 91 7.46 -8.50 -35.13
N ILE A 92 6.37 -7.74 -34.95
CA ILE A 92 5.02 -8.15 -35.39
C ILE A 92 4.93 -8.25 -36.93
N GLU A 93 5.67 -7.42 -37.67
CA GLU A 93 5.72 -7.49 -39.14
C GLU A 93 6.41 -8.77 -39.64
N ASN A 94 7.29 -9.37 -38.83
CA ASN A 94 8.08 -10.55 -39.19
C ASN A 94 7.35 -11.89 -38.96
N VAL A 95 6.18 -11.88 -38.32
CA VAL A 95 5.45 -13.09 -37.93
C VAL A 95 4.08 -13.17 -38.58
N ASP A 96 3.50 -14.37 -38.52
CA ASP A 96 2.11 -14.56 -38.92
C ASP A 96 1.13 -13.82 -37.99
N ASN A 97 0.26 -13.03 -38.62
CA ASN A 97 -0.72 -12.15 -38.00
C ASN A 97 -2.15 -12.71 -38.06
N THR A 98 -2.31 -14.02 -38.23
CA THR A 98 -3.61 -14.71 -38.07
C THR A 98 -4.14 -14.61 -36.63
N LYS A 99 -3.24 -14.59 -35.64
CA LYS A 99 -3.55 -14.29 -34.24
C LYS A 99 -3.43 -12.78 -33.99
N PRO A 100 -4.31 -12.18 -33.16
CA PRO A 100 -4.16 -10.78 -32.79
C PRO A 100 -2.86 -10.58 -31.98
N ARG A 101 -2.07 -9.58 -32.40
CA ARG A 101 -0.80 -9.19 -31.79
C ARG A 101 -0.88 -7.77 -31.26
N TYR A 102 -0.35 -7.54 -30.07
CA TYR A 102 -0.38 -6.25 -29.38
C TYR A 102 0.99 -5.89 -28.80
N VAL A 103 1.31 -4.60 -28.80
CA VAL A 103 2.49 -4.04 -28.14
C VAL A 103 2.05 -3.38 -26.84
N ALA A 104 2.58 -3.88 -25.72
CA ALA A 104 2.32 -3.33 -24.39
C ALA A 104 3.45 -2.39 -23.98
N LEU A 105 3.10 -1.14 -23.64
CA LEU A 105 4.03 -0.26 -22.93
C LEU A 105 4.22 -0.82 -21.53
N ASP A 106 5.42 -1.32 -21.26
CA ASP A 106 5.79 -1.87 -19.98
C ASP A 106 6.35 -0.79 -19.04
N ILE A 107 5.79 -0.70 -17.83
CA ILE A 107 6.13 0.28 -16.79
C ILE A 107 6.32 -0.47 -15.47
N GLY A 108 7.56 -0.59 -15.04
CA GLY A 108 7.92 -1.10 -13.71
C GLY A 108 7.94 -0.01 -12.62
N PRO A 109 8.30 -0.39 -11.38
CA PRO A 109 8.47 0.56 -10.28
C PRO A 109 9.56 1.59 -10.57
N ILE A 110 9.44 2.78 -10.01
CA ILE A 110 10.40 3.89 -10.19
C ILE A 110 11.77 3.51 -9.59
N GLY A 111 11.78 2.72 -8.52
CA GLY A 111 12.99 2.30 -7.82
C GLY A 111 13.37 3.18 -6.62
N GLU A 112 12.52 4.12 -6.23
CA GLU A 112 12.65 4.90 -5.00
C GLU A 112 11.37 4.77 -4.16
N MET A 113 11.51 4.74 -2.83
CA MET A 113 10.36 4.67 -1.93
C MET A 113 9.60 6.01 -1.89
N LEU A 114 8.28 5.94 -1.89
CA LEU A 114 7.42 7.11 -1.73
C LEU A 114 7.42 7.62 -0.29
N GLU A 115 7.19 8.93 -0.11
CA GLU A 115 6.94 9.53 1.19
C GLU A 115 5.72 8.87 1.89
N PRO A 116 5.77 8.67 3.22
CA PRO A 116 6.85 9.07 4.13
C PRO A 116 7.99 8.05 4.26
N MET A 117 7.93 6.91 3.57
CA MET A 117 8.92 5.83 3.72
C MET A 117 10.25 6.13 3.01
N GLY A 118 10.19 6.94 1.95
CA GLY A 118 11.34 7.49 1.26
C GLY A 118 11.16 8.97 0.94
N THR A 119 11.92 9.44 -0.05
CA THR A 119 12.01 10.87 -0.42
C THR A 119 11.18 11.25 -1.63
N LEU A 120 10.61 10.27 -2.34
CA LEU A 120 9.87 10.53 -3.56
C LEU A 120 8.43 10.94 -3.22
N SER A 121 8.05 12.18 -3.53
CA SER A 121 6.67 12.61 -3.32
C SER A 121 5.72 11.93 -4.32
N PHE A 122 4.47 11.73 -3.90
CA PHE A 122 3.42 11.17 -4.76
C PHE A 122 3.27 11.92 -6.08
N ASP A 123 3.33 13.25 -6.06
CA ASP A 123 3.18 14.07 -7.26
C ASP A 123 4.39 13.92 -8.19
N ARG A 124 5.59 13.76 -7.64
CA ARG A 124 6.77 13.49 -8.45
C ARG A 124 6.70 12.11 -9.10
N ALA A 125 6.28 11.09 -8.35
CA ALA A 125 6.05 9.75 -8.89
C ALA A 125 5.01 9.79 -10.04
N TYR A 126 3.90 10.49 -9.83
CA TYR A 126 2.88 10.70 -10.87
C TYR A 126 3.45 11.33 -12.14
N GLU A 127 4.25 12.41 -12.03
CA GLU A 127 4.82 13.06 -13.22
C GLU A 127 5.83 12.17 -13.97
N ILE A 128 6.60 11.33 -13.24
CA ILE A 128 7.50 10.33 -13.85
C ILE A 128 6.68 9.34 -14.70
N PHE A 129 5.65 8.71 -14.11
CA PHE A 129 4.80 7.76 -14.83
C PHE A 129 4.05 8.41 -15.98
N LYS A 130 3.53 9.63 -15.79
CA LYS A 130 2.81 10.38 -16.82
C LYS A 130 3.68 10.62 -18.05
N ARG A 131 4.96 10.95 -17.86
CA ARG A 131 5.91 11.12 -18.97
C ARG A 131 6.06 9.84 -19.79
N GLN A 132 6.20 8.69 -19.12
CA GLN A 132 6.28 7.39 -19.78
C GLN A 132 5.00 7.07 -20.55
N VAL A 133 3.83 7.26 -19.93
CA VAL A 133 2.51 7.03 -20.54
C VAL A 133 2.31 7.89 -21.79
N LEU A 134 2.51 9.20 -21.68
CA LEU A 134 2.32 10.14 -22.79
C LEU A 134 3.19 9.76 -23.99
N GLN A 135 4.45 9.38 -23.72
CA GLN A 135 5.34 8.95 -24.78
C GLN A 135 4.87 7.62 -25.38
N GLY A 136 4.60 6.58 -24.58
CA GLY A 136 4.22 5.29 -25.13
C GLY A 136 2.93 5.32 -25.94
N VAL A 137 1.95 6.16 -25.54
CA VAL A 137 0.74 6.43 -26.33
C VAL A 137 1.11 7.08 -27.66
N LYS A 138 1.95 8.11 -27.65
CA LYS A 138 2.40 8.82 -28.85
C LYS A 138 3.16 7.91 -29.82
N SER A 139 3.99 7.01 -29.30
CA SER A 139 4.76 6.03 -30.08
C SER A 139 3.89 4.87 -30.62
N GLY A 140 2.65 4.75 -30.12
CA GLY A 140 1.66 3.80 -30.63
C GLY A 140 1.61 2.46 -29.88
N ALA A 141 1.71 2.46 -28.54
CA ALA A 141 1.37 1.30 -27.73
C ALA A 141 -0.13 0.94 -27.82
N ASP A 142 -0.47 -0.35 -27.67
CA ASP A 142 -1.86 -0.85 -27.69
C ASP A 142 -2.48 -0.96 -26.28
N VAL A 143 -1.64 -1.13 -25.26
CA VAL A 143 -2.02 -1.32 -23.86
C VAL A 143 -0.89 -0.81 -22.97
N ILE A 144 -1.24 -0.28 -21.81
CA ILE A 144 -0.28 0.12 -20.76
C ILE A 144 -0.28 -0.99 -19.71
N VAL A 145 0.89 -1.52 -19.40
CA VAL A 145 1.09 -2.53 -18.37
C VAL A 145 1.95 -1.92 -17.28
N ILE A 146 1.36 -1.76 -16.11
CA ILE A 146 2.03 -1.31 -14.89
C ILE A 146 2.33 -2.58 -14.11
N GLU A 147 3.57 -3.04 -14.06
CA GLU A 147 3.89 -4.33 -13.46
C GLU A 147 4.90 -4.32 -12.31
N THR A 148 4.89 -5.39 -11.53
CA THR A 148 5.82 -5.62 -10.41
C THR A 148 5.75 -4.53 -9.33
N MET A 149 4.60 -3.88 -9.17
CA MET A 149 4.46 -2.85 -8.14
C MET A 149 4.54 -3.47 -6.74
N MET A 150 5.46 -2.97 -5.92
CA MET A 150 5.71 -3.45 -4.55
C MET A 150 4.94 -2.64 -3.51
N ASP A 151 4.53 -1.42 -3.88
CA ASP A 151 3.77 -0.50 -3.06
C ASP A 151 2.44 -0.10 -3.71
N LEU A 152 1.37 -0.11 -2.93
CA LEU A 152 0.03 0.24 -3.40
C LEU A 152 -0.07 1.74 -3.74
N TYR A 153 0.69 2.60 -3.05
CA TYR A 153 0.63 4.03 -3.29
C TYR A 153 1.31 4.42 -4.60
N GLU A 154 2.46 3.80 -4.87
CA GLU A 154 3.15 3.91 -6.16
C GLU A 154 2.27 3.37 -7.31
N ALA A 155 1.67 2.19 -7.14
CA ALA A 155 0.73 1.63 -8.12
C ALA A 155 -0.44 2.57 -8.39
N LYS A 156 -0.98 3.22 -7.34
CA LYS A 156 -2.03 4.24 -7.49
C LYS A 156 -1.54 5.45 -8.28
N ALA A 157 -0.33 5.96 -8.01
CA ALA A 157 0.23 7.08 -8.76
C ALA A 157 0.38 6.73 -10.26
N ALA A 158 0.88 5.53 -10.57
CA ALA A 158 1.03 5.03 -11.94
C ALA A 158 -0.33 4.87 -12.64
N VAL A 159 -1.32 4.27 -11.97
CA VAL A 159 -2.66 4.08 -12.54
C VAL A 159 -3.34 5.42 -12.79
N LEU A 160 -3.26 6.38 -11.87
CA LEU A 160 -3.78 7.72 -12.10
C LEU A 160 -3.08 8.41 -13.26
N ALA A 161 -1.74 8.30 -13.35
CA ALA A 161 -0.99 8.85 -14.48
C ALA A 161 -1.45 8.25 -15.82
N ALA A 162 -1.71 6.93 -15.87
CA ALA A 162 -2.24 6.28 -17.05
C ALA A 162 -3.66 6.73 -17.40
N LYS A 163 -4.59 6.64 -16.44
CA LYS A 163 -6.03 6.92 -16.66
C LYS A 163 -6.34 8.39 -16.92
N GLU A 164 -5.54 9.32 -16.38
CA GLU A 164 -5.75 10.76 -16.59
C GLU A 164 -5.13 11.27 -17.91
N ASN A 165 -4.25 10.49 -18.56
CA ASN A 165 -3.50 10.93 -19.73
C ASN A 165 -3.63 9.98 -20.95
N SER A 166 -4.48 8.95 -20.87
CA SER A 166 -4.67 7.97 -21.94
C SER A 166 -6.02 7.25 -21.86
N ASP A 167 -6.59 6.90 -23.02
CA ASP A 167 -7.75 6.03 -23.16
C ASP A 167 -7.38 4.55 -23.42
N LEU A 168 -6.08 4.26 -23.54
CA LEU A 168 -5.60 2.91 -23.73
C LEU A 168 -6.03 2.01 -22.56
N PRO A 169 -6.23 0.70 -22.82
CA PRO A 169 -6.40 -0.27 -21.76
C PRO A 169 -5.22 -0.23 -20.78
N VAL A 170 -5.52 -0.29 -19.48
CA VAL A 170 -4.50 -0.27 -18.42
C VAL A 170 -4.57 -1.59 -17.66
N PHE A 171 -3.48 -2.35 -17.62
CA PHE A 171 -3.33 -3.51 -16.77
C PHE A 171 -2.38 -3.16 -15.62
N CYS A 172 -2.68 -3.62 -14.41
CA CYS A 172 -1.85 -3.35 -13.25
C CYS A 172 -1.61 -4.62 -12.44
N THR A 173 -0.34 -4.97 -12.23
CA THR A 173 0.06 -6.10 -11.40
C THR A 173 0.91 -5.63 -10.22
N MET A 174 0.70 -6.29 -9.08
CA MET A 174 1.56 -6.15 -7.91
C MET A 174 2.29 -7.46 -7.66
N THR A 175 3.38 -7.39 -6.91
CA THR A 175 4.13 -8.58 -6.50
C THR A 175 4.00 -8.83 -5.00
N PHE A 176 3.97 -10.11 -4.61
CA PHE A 176 3.71 -10.57 -3.24
C PHE A 176 4.68 -11.69 -2.88
N ASP A 177 5.05 -11.75 -1.61
CA ASP A 177 5.82 -12.85 -1.03
C ASP A 177 4.92 -14.05 -0.66
N GLU A 178 5.53 -15.11 -0.12
CA GLU A 178 4.80 -16.32 0.31
C GLU A 178 3.80 -16.07 1.45
N SER A 179 3.95 -14.99 2.22
CA SER A 179 2.98 -14.60 3.26
C SER A 179 1.69 -14.03 2.65
N GLY A 180 1.71 -13.70 1.35
CA GLY A 180 0.63 -13.02 0.67
C GLY A 180 0.57 -11.55 1.06
N ARG A 181 1.74 -10.92 1.22
CA ARG A 181 1.92 -9.48 1.45
C ARG A 181 2.87 -8.92 0.41
N SER A 182 2.64 -7.67 -0.01
CA SER A 182 3.65 -6.93 -0.75
C SER A 182 4.74 -6.44 0.20
N PHE A 183 5.81 -5.88 -0.35
CA PHE A 183 6.91 -5.31 0.42
C PHE A 183 6.46 -4.29 1.48
N THR A 184 5.50 -3.42 1.16
CA THR A 184 4.95 -2.43 2.09
C THR A 184 3.80 -2.96 2.95
N GLY A 185 3.53 -4.27 2.91
CA GLY A 185 2.47 -4.93 3.67
C GLY A 185 1.10 -4.94 2.99
N CYS A 186 1.02 -4.60 1.69
CA CYS A 186 -0.25 -4.58 0.98
C CYS A 186 -0.89 -5.98 0.93
N MET A 187 -2.20 -6.04 1.14
CA MET A 187 -2.99 -7.26 0.97
C MET A 187 -3.52 -7.40 -0.47
N PRO A 188 -3.65 -8.62 -1.02
CA PRO A 188 -4.32 -8.85 -2.29
C PRO A 188 -5.73 -8.27 -2.34
N GLU A 189 -6.47 -8.32 -1.24
CA GLU A 189 -7.80 -7.74 -1.10
C GLU A 189 -7.79 -6.22 -1.23
N SER A 190 -6.80 -5.56 -0.62
CA SER A 190 -6.62 -4.11 -0.67
C SER A 190 -6.19 -3.64 -2.05
N MET A 191 -5.31 -4.40 -2.72
CA MET A 191 -4.95 -4.19 -4.12
C MET A 191 -6.20 -4.26 -5.00
N VAL A 192 -6.99 -5.32 -4.91
CA VAL A 192 -8.22 -5.49 -5.73
C VAL A 192 -9.15 -4.31 -5.50
N ALA A 193 -9.49 -3.99 -4.25
CA ALA A 193 -10.43 -2.91 -3.95
C ALA A 193 -9.95 -1.55 -4.50
N THR A 194 -8.66 -1.23 -4.34
CA THR A 194 -8.09 0.07 -4.71
C THR A 194 -7.88 0.16 -6.23
N ILE A 195 -7.13 -0.76 -6.81
CA ILE A 195 -6.70 -0.69 -8.21
C ILE A 195 -7.88 -0.94 -9.17
N GLU A 196 -8.78 -1.89 -8.88
CA GLU A 196 -10.01 -2.04 -9.65
C GLU A 196 -10.90 -0.79 -9.52
N GLY A 197 -10.95 -0.19 -8.33
CA GLY A 197 -11.68 1.06 -8.08
C GLY A 197 -11.23 2.21 -8.97
N LEU A 198 -9.93 2.30 -9.25
CA LEU A 198 -9.36 3.31 -10.17
C LEU A 198 -9.67 3.05 -11.65
N GLY A 199 -10.35 1.95 -11.98
CA GLY A 199 -10.88 1.69 -13.32
C GLY A 199 -9.87 1.14 -14.32
N VAL A 200 -8.92 0.31 -13.87
CA VAL A 200 -8.06 -0.49 -14.76
C VAL A 200 -8.88 -1.58 -15.48
N ASP A 201 -8.36 -2.05 -16.61
CA ASP A 201 -9.02 -3.04 -17.46
C ASP A 201 -8.65 -4.49 -17.07
N ALA A 202 -7.52 -4.69 -16.39
CA ALA A 202 -7.15 -5.95 -15.76
C ALA A 202 -6.28 -5.70 -14.52
N ILE A 203 -6.34 -6.62 -13.55
CA ILE A 203 -5.49 -6.64 -12.36
C ILE A 203 -4.79 -7.97 -12.21
N GLY A 204 -3.65 -8.02 -11.54
CA GLY A 204 -2.97 -9.30 -11.42
C GLY A 204 -1.74 -9.34 -10.54
N VAL A 205 -1.03 -10.44 -10.68
CA VAL A 205 0.23 -10.69 -9.98
C VAL A 205 1.28 -11.20 -10.92
N ASN A 206 2.50 -10.72 -10.73
CA ASN A 206 3.66 -11.19 -11.44
C ASN A 206 4.89 -11.26 -10.51
N CYS A 207 5.91 -11.99 -10.96
CA CYS A 207 7.19 -12.12 -10.29
C CYS A 207 7.13 -12.75 -8.87
N SER A 208 8.26 -12.72 -8.16
CA SER A 208 8.54 -13.25 -6.81
C SER A 208 8.38 -14.76 -6.61
N LEU A 209 7.29 -15.35 -7.10
CA LEU A 209 6.89 -16.71 -6.78
C LEU A 209 6.70 -17.57 -8.03
N GLY A 210 6.99 -18.85 -7.89
CA GLY A 210 6.63 -19.88 -8.87
C GLY A 210 5.14 -20.22 -8.83
N PRO A 211 4.64 -21.03 -9.79
CA PRO A 211 3.20 -21.25 -9.94
C PRO A 211 2.50 -21.85 -8.72
N LYS A 212 3.21 -22.73 -8.00
CA LYS A 212 2.68 -23.42 -6.82
C LYS A 212 2.43 -22.46 -5.65
N GLN A 213 3.40 -21.62 -5.34
CA GLN A 213 3.35 -20.64 -4.25
C GLN A 213 2.40 -19.48 -4.56
N LEU A 214 2.25 -19.12 -5.84
CA LEU A 214 1.40 -18.00 -6.25
C LEU A 214 -0.09 -18.33 -6.27
N LEU A 215 -0.47 -19.61 -6.41
CA LEU A 215 -1.87 -20.06 -6.54
C LEU A 215 -2.81 -19.62 -5.40
N PRO A 216 -2.43 -19.65 -4.11
CA PRO A 216 -3.26 -19.12 -3.03
C PRO A 216 -3.57 -17.63 -3.19
N ILE A 217 -2.59 -16.83 -3.62
CA ILE A 217 -2.75 -15.38 -3.86
C ILE A 217 -3.69 -15.16 -5.05
N VAL A 218 -3.49 -15.89 -6.15
CA VAL A 218 -4.38 -15.84 -7.32
C VAL A 218 -5.82 -16.14 -6.94
N LYS A 219 -6.07 -17.16 -6.11
CA LYS A 219 -7.44 -17.48 -5.65
C LYS A 219 -8.08 -16.34 -4.87
N LYS A 220 -7.32 -15.67 -3.99
CA LYS A 220 -7.81 -14.48 -3.26
C LYS A 220 -8.22 -13.37 -4.22
N ILE A 221 -7.34 -13.05 -5.18
CA ILE A 221 -7.59 -12.00 -6.19
C ILE A 221 -8.81 -12.36 -7.04
N VAL A 222 -8.85 -13.55 -7.62
CA VAL A 222 -9.96 -13.96 -8.50
C VAL A 222 -11.29 -14.01 -7.75
N SER A 223 -11.31 -14.38 -6.47
CA SER A 223 -12.56 -14.38 -5.69
C SER A 223 -13.18 -13.00 -5.51
N ARG A 224 -12.39 -11.91 -5.58
CA ARG A 224 -12.86 -10.54 -5.35
C ARG A 224 -12.91 -9.68 -6.61
N ALA A 225 -12.04 -9.93 -7.57
CA ALA A 225 -11.94 -9.15 -8.80
C ALA A 225 -13.24 -9.25 -9.62
N SER A 226 -13.77 -8.12 -10.10
CA SER A 226 -14.87 -8.12 -11.08
C SER A 226 -14.40 -7.94 -12.52
N ILE A 227 -13.11 -7.74 -12.72
CA ILE A 227 -12.42 -7.58 -14.01
C ILE A 227 -11.46 -8.76 -14.29
N PRO A 228 -10.96 -8.92 -15.54
CA PRO A 228 -9.96 -9.92 -15.90
C PRO A 228 -8.76 -9.96 -14.94
N VAL A 229 -8.30 -11.18 -14.64
CA VAL A 229 -7.13 -11.41 -13.75
C VAL A 229 -5.93 -11.89 -14.56
N MET A 230 -4.80 -11.22 -14.37
CA MET A 230 -3.50 -11.47 -14.98
C MET A 230 -2.55 -12.20 -14.04
N VAL A 231 -1.85 -13.22 -14.56
CA VAL A 231 -0.86 -13.99 -13.79
C VAL A 231 0.37 -14.27 -14.65
N GLN A 232 1.54 -13.82 -14.19
CA GLN A 232 2.84 -14.10 -14.79
C GLN A 232 3.82 -14.59 -13.72
N ALA A 233 3.84 -15.90 -13.49
CA ALA A 233 4.70 -16.52 -12.49
C ALA A 233 6.17 -16.61 -12.96
N ASN A 234 7.10 -16.69 -12.01
CA ASN A 234 8.49 -17.09 -12.30
C ASN A 234 8.56 -18.58 -12.63
N ALA A 235 9.60 -19.01 -13.34
CA ALA A 235 9.87 -20.43 -13.60
C ALA A 235 10.41 -21.18 -12.36
N GLY A 236 9.86 -20.90 -11.17
CA GLY A 236 10.38 -21.37 -9.88
C GLY A 236 11.24 -20.32 -9.17
N LEU A 237 11.81 -20.73 -8.03
CA LEU A 237 12.84 -19.93 -7.34
C LEU A 237 14.19 -20.18 -8.04
N PRO A 238 15.00 -19.14 -8.27
CA PRO A 238 16.28 -19.30 -8.93
C PRO A 238 17.27 -20.04 -8.02
N ASN A 239 17.97 -21.04 -8.57
CA ASN A 239 19.19 -21.59 -8.03
C ASN A 239 20.37 -20.96 -8.77
N ILE A 240 21.35 -20.42 -8.06
CA ILE A 240 22.52 -19.83 -8.72
C ILE A 240 23.58 -20.92 -8.84
N VAL A 241 23.99 -21.23 -10.07
CA VAL A 241 25.06 -22.20 -10.37
C VAL A 241 26.09 -21.48 -11.23
N ASP A 242 27.36 -21.47 -10.79
CA ASP A 242 28.48 -20.77 -11.47
C ASP A 242 28.25 -19.27 -11.74
N GLY A 243 27.45 -18.58 -10.91
CA GLY A 243 27.14 -17.16 -11.06
C GLY A 243 25.99 -16.85 -12.02
N GLU A 244 25.37 -17.87 -12.62
CA GLU A 244 24.16 -17.75 -13.44
C GLU A 244 22.91 -18.23 -12.68
N ALA A 245 21.79 -17.51 -12.80
CA ALA A 245 20.52 -17.94 -12.22
C ALA A 245 19.85 -19.02 -13.09
N ILE A 246 19.87 -20.26 -12.62
CA ILE A 246 19.20 -21.41 -13.23
C ILE A 246 17.85 -21.62 -12.55
N TYR A 247 16.82 -21.90 -13.35
CA TYR A 247 15.47 -22.18 -12.89
C TYR A 247 15.18 -23.66 -13.14
N ASP A 248 14.84 -24.40 -12.08
CA ASP A 248 14.71 -25.87 -12.14
C ASP A 248 13.39 -26.37 -12.76
N VAL A 249 12.45 -25.48 -13.05
CA VAL A 249 11.12 -25.85 -13.55
C VAL A 249 11.13 -25.90 -15.08
N ASP A 250 10.77 -27.05 -15.65
CA ASP A 250 10.62 -27.19 -17.10
C ASP A 250 9.28 -26.62 -17.62
N ALA A 251 9.14 -26.48 -18.94
CA ALA A 251 7.96 -25.89 -19.56
C ALA A 251 6.65 -26.64 -19.26
N LYS A 252 6.70 -27.97 -19.11
CA LYS A 252 5.52 -28.82 -18.84
C LYS A 252 5.08 -28.69 -17.39
N GLU A 253 6.03 -28.74 -16.46
CA GLU A 253 5.75 -28.52 -15.04
C GLU A 253 5.20 -27.11 -14.81
N PHE A 254 5.77 -26.10 -15.47
CA PHE A 254 5.25 -24.73 -15.43
C PHE A 254 3.81 -24.65 -15.94
N PHE A 255 3.50 -25.32 -17.06
CA PHE A 255 2.16 -25.36 -17.62
C PHE A 255 1.13 -26.00 -16.68
N GLU A 256 1.47 -27.07 -15.96
CA GLU A 256 0.58 -27.65 -14.94
C GLU A 256 0.23 -26.67 -13.81
N GLY A 257 1.14 -25.74 -13.50
CA GLY A 257 0.88 -24.61 -12.62
C GLY A 257 -0.06 -23.58 -13.26
N VAL A 258 0.23 -23.16 -14.48
CA VAL A 258 -0.57 -22.20 -15.27
C VAL A 258 -2.02 -22.67 -15.44
N LYS A 259 -2.21 -23.95 -15.72
CA LYS A 259 -3.52 -24.60 -15.84
C LYS A 259 -4.37 -24.33 -14.60
N LYS A 260 -3.79 -24.44 -13.40
CA LYS A 260 -4.49 -24.17 -12.13
C LYS A 260 -4.89 -22.71 -11.97
N PHE A 261 -4.16 -21.75 -12.56
CA PHE A 261 -4.57 -20.35 -12.57
C PHE A 261 -5.82 -20.14 -13.43
N VAL A 262 -5.86 -20.74 -14.62
CA VAL A 262 -7.04 -20.67 -15.50
C VAL A 262 -8.24 -21.39 -14.90
N GLU A 263 -8.02 -22.55 -14.28
CA GLU A 263 -9.05 -23.27 -13.50
C GLU A 263 -9.51 -22.49 -12.26
N ALA A 264 -8.67 -21.61 -11.70
CA ALA A 264 -9.06 -20.67 -10.66
C ALA A 264 -9.79 -19.44 -11.22
N GLY A 265 -9.72 -19.18 -12.54
CA GLY A 265 -10.44 -18.11 -13.23
C GLY A 265 -9.58 -16.97 -13.76
N ALA A 266 -8.25 -17.10 -13.77
CA ALA A 266 -7.38 -16.18 -14.50
C ALA A 266 -7.63 -16.25 -16.01
N THR A 267 -7.52 -15.12 -16.70
CA THR A 267 -7.83 -15.00 -18.14
C THR A 267 -6.69 -14.37 -18.94
N ILE A 268 -5.67 -13.86 -18.25
CA ILE A 268 -4.47 -13.33 -18.86
C ILE A 268 -3.29 -14.08 -18.23
N ILE A 269 -2.49 -14.72 -19.07
CA ILE A 269 -1.41 -15.62 -18.64
C ILE A 269 -0.13 -15.24 -19.37
N GLY A 270 1.00 -15.25 -18.69
CA GLY A 270 2.31 -15.17 -19.32
C GLY A 270 3.39 -15.74 -18.41
N GLY A 271 4.63 -15.37 -18.68
CA GLY A 271 5.77 -15.71 -17.84
C GLY A 271 6.48 -14.46 -17.31
N CYS A 272 7.19 -14.60 -16.19
CA CYS A 272 8.10 -13.58 -15.67
C CYS A 272 9.52 -14.17 -15.63
N CYS A 273 10.32 -13.90 -14.59
CA CYS A 273 11.72 -14.31 -14.51
C CYS A 273 11.91 -15.82 -14.69
N GLY A 274 12.90 -16.20 -15.51
CA GLY A 274 13.22 -17.60 -15.83
C GLY A 274 12.40 -18.21 -16.97
N THR A 275 11.33 -17.55 -17.45
CA THR A 275 10.55 -18.05 -18.59
C THR A 275 11.14 -17.58 -19.91
N ASN A 276 11.15 -18.48 -20.90
CA ASN A 276 11.65 -18.24 -22.26
C ASN A 276 10.61 -18.70 -23.31
N PRO A 277 10.85 -18.58 -24.63
CA PRO A 277 9.89 -18.95 -25.66
C PRO A 277 9.35 -20.39 -25.58
N SER A 278 10.10 -21.37 -25.05
CA SER A 278 9.60 -22.75 -24.92
C SER A 278 8.44 -22.86 -23.91
N PHE A 279 8.46 -22.06 -22.84
CA PHE A 279 7.37 -22.01 -21.85
C PHE A 279 6.10 -21.44 -22.45
N ILE A 280 6.25 -20.33 -23.19
CA ILE A 280 5.12 -19.67 -23.87
C ILE A 280 4.53 -20.58 -24.95
N LYS A 281 5.37 -21.33 -25.66
CA LYS A 281 4.92 -22.32 -26.64
C LYS A 281 4.08 -23.41 -26.01
N GLU A 282 4.55 -23.99 -24.90
CA GLU A 282 3.80 -25.01 -24.14
C GLU A 282 2.44 -24.45 -23.67
N ILE A 283 2.39 -23.20 -23.20
CA ILE A 283 1.13 -22.53 -22.86
C ILE A 283 0.24 -22.40 -24.10
N SER A 284 0.73 -21.79 -25.18
CA SER A 284 -0.07 -21.51 -26.38
C SER A 284 -0.66 -22.78 -27.03
N GLU A 285 0.09 -23.88 -27.05
CA GLU A 285 -0.36 -25.15 -27.64
C GLU A 285 -1.44 -25.85 -26.81
N ASN A 286 -1.42 -25.70 -25.48
CA ASN A 286 -2.27 -26.48 -24.58
C ASN A 286 -3.40 -25.68 -23.89
N ILE A 287 -3.28 -24.35 -23.76
CA ILE A 287 -4.21 -23.54 -22.94
C ILE A 287 -5.66 -23.59 -23.43
N SER A 288 -5.86 -23.78 -24.74
CA SER A 288 -7.19 -23.86 -25.36
C SER A 288 -8.00 -25.07 -24.89
N SER A 289 -7.33 -26.12 -24.38
CA SER A 289 -7.96 -27.31 -23.82
C SER A 289 -8.36 -27.14 -22.34
N VAL A 290 -7.88 -26.08 -21.68
CA VAL A 290 -8.12 -25.85 -20.26
C VAL A 290 -9.48 -25.18 -20.07
N LYS A 291 -10.34 -25.82 -19.28
CA LYS A 291 -11.64 -25.25 -18.92
C LYS A 291 -11.44 -24.09 -17.95
N LYS A 292 -11.89 -22.89 -18.36
CA LYS A 292 -11.91 -21.70 -17.48
C LYS A 292 -12.73 -21.97 -16.22
N GLY A 293 -12.15 -21.63 -15.08
CA GLY A 293 -12.79 -21.71 -13.77
C GLY A 293 -13.98 -20.79 -13.60
N SER A 294 -14.96 -21.22 -12.80
CA SER A 294 -16.04 -20.38 -12.27
C SER A 294 -15.90 -20.25 -10.76
N THR A 295 -14.91 -19.45 -10.32
CA THR A 295 -14.75 -19.15 -8.89
C THR A 295 -15.92 -18.31 -8.39
N GLU A 296 -16.51 -18.71 -7.26
CA GLU A 296 -17.56 -17.95 -6.60
C GLU A 296 -17.05 -16.55 -6.25
N LYS A 297 -17.75 -15.53 -6.75
CA LYS A 297 -17.37 -14.13 -6.56
C LYS A 297 -17.89 -13.63 -5.22
N ILE A 298 -17.00 -13.05 -4.42
CA ILE A 298 -17.32 -12.37 -3.17
C ILE A 298 -17.70 -10.93 -3.49
N ASP A 299 -18.98 -10.70 -3.79
CA ASP A 299 -19.49 -9.38 -4.17
C ASP A 299 -19.85 -8.48 -2.96
N LYS A 300 -18.90 -8.32 -2.04
CA LYS A 300 -19.06 -7.45 -0.86
C LYS A 300 -18.51 -6.05 -1.10
N CYS A 301 -18.97 -5.10 -0.28
CA CYS A 301 -18.37 -3.76 -0.21
C CYS A 301 -17.14 -3.81 0.69
N VAL A 302 -16.05 -3.22 0.22
CA VAL A 302 -14.76 -3.21 0.92
C VAL A 302 -14.21 -1.79 0.91
N VAL A 303 -13.71 -1.37 2.06
CA VAL A 303 -12.83 -0.19 2.23
C VAL A 303 -11.52 -0.66 2.84
N CYS A 304 -10.40 -0.01 2.52
CA CYS A 304 -9.09 -0.53 2.90
C CYS A 304 -8.03 0.56 3.03
N SER A 305 -7.02 0.27 3.84
CA SER A 305 -5.65 0.74 3.72
C SER A 305 -4.82 -0.38 3.02
N PRO A 306 -3.50 -0.23 2.81
CA PRO A 306 -2.72 -1.30 2.20
C PRO A 306 -2.74 -2.58 3.05
N SER A 307 -2.52 -2.46 4.36
CA SER A 307 -2.32 -3.59 5.26
C SER A 307 -3.59 -4.11 5.94
N LYS A 308 -4.73 -3.43 5.77
CA LYS A 308 -6.00 -3.79 6.40
C LYS A 308 -7.18 -3.44 5.51
N PHE A 309 -8.15 -4.35 5.45
CA PHE A 309 -9.42 -4.11 4.78
C PHE A 309 -10.59 -4.38 5.72
N VAL A 310 -11.71 -3.70 5.48
CA VAL A 310 -12.98 -3.87 6.18
C VAL A 310 -14.04 -4.24 5.15
N GLU A 311 -14.62 -5.43 5.29
CA GLU A 311 -15.88 -5.74 4.64
C GLU A 311 -16.99 -5.00 5.39
N VAL A 312 -17.74 -4.15 4.69
CA VAL A 312 -18.76 -3.33 5.33
C VAL A 312 -19.99 -4.19 5.61
N GLU A 313 -20.22 -4.47 6.89
CA GLU A 313 -21.33 -5.29 7.41
C GLU A 313 -21.99 -4.62 8.63
N SER A 314 -23.22 -5.01 8.97
CA SER A 314 -23.90 -4.47 10.15
C SER A 314 -23.49 -5.22 11.44
N PRO A 315 -23.02 -4.53 12.50
CA PRO A 315 -22.66 -3.11 12.58
C PRO A 315 -21.16 -2.86 12.33
N THR A 316 -20.86 -1.93 11.43
CA THR A 316 -19.51 -1.36 11.23
C THR A 316 -19.40 -0.04 11.99
N VAL A 317 -18.35 0.09 12.82
CA VAL A 317 -18.11 1.29 13.63
C VAL A 317 -17.21 2.29 12.88
N VAL A 318 -17.72 3.51 12.68
CA VAL A 318 -16.97 4.66 12.16
C VAL A 318 -16.69 5.63 13.31
N GLY A 319 -15.42 5.90 13.60
CA GLY A 319 -15.01 6.84 14.63
C GLY A 319 -15.26 8.30 14.25
N GLU A 320 -15.96 9.06 15.10
CA GLU A 320 -16.36 10.45 14.84
C GLU A 320 -15.39 11.52 15.39
N ARG A 321 -14.35 11.16 16.14
CA ARG A 321 -13.60 12.13 16.97
C ARG A 321 -12.65 13.04 16.18
N LEU A 322 -12.27 12.68 14.96
CA LEU A 322 -11.44 13.52 14.08
C LEU A 322 -12.33 14.51 13.30
N ASN A 323 -13.17 15.22 14.04
CA ASN A 323 -14.04 16.27 13.50
C ASN A 323 -13.93 17.51 14.41
N PRO A 324 -13.46 18.66 13.89
CA PRO A 324 -13.23 19.85 14.69
C PRO A 324 -14.52 20.52 15.18
N THR A 325 -15.68 20.17 14.63
CA THR A 325 -16.97 20.76 15.00
C THR A 325 -17.25 20.57 16.50
N GLY A 326 -17.33 21.68 17.24
CA GLY A 326 -17.57 21.68 18.69
C GLY A 326 -16.40 21.19 19.57
N ARG A 327 -15.20 20.96 19.01
CA ARG A 327 -14.03 20.42 19.73
C ARG A 327 -12.86 21.41 19.76
N LYS A 328 -12.84 22.30 20.74
CA LYS A 328 -11.82 23.37 20.87
C LYS A 328 -10.38 22.89 20.75
N SER A 329 -10.01 21.80 21.44
CA SER A 329 -8.63 21.28 21.40
C SER A 329 -8.21 20.78 20.01
N LEU A 330 -9.12 20.12 19.27
CA LEU A 330 -8.83 19.72 17.89
C LEU A 330 -8.80 20.93 16.96
N GLN A 331 -9.65 21.93 17.18
CA GLN A 331 -9.61 23.18 16.42
C GLN A 331 -8.27 23.89 16.56
N GLU A 332 -7.78 24.04 17.79
CA GLU A 332 -6.47 24.64 18.08
C GLU A 332 -5.33 23.81 17.47
N ALA A 333 -5.39 22.48 17.58
CA ALA A 333 -4.40 21.60 16.98
C ALA A 333 -4.32 21.74 15.46
N LEU A 334 -5.46 21.71 14.75
CA LEU A 334 -5.49 21.87 13.30
C LEU A 334 -5.04 23.27 12.85
N LYS A 335 -5.41 24.33 13.59
CA LYS A 335 -4.96 25.71 13.30
C LYS A 335 -3.46 25.89 13.44
N ASN A 336 -2.86 25.23 14.42
CA ASN A 336 -1.42 25.28 14.68
C ASN A 336 -0.64 24.19 13.90
N GLU A 337 -1.31 23.43 13.02
CA GLU A 337 -0.76 22.27 12.32
C GLU A 337 -0.08 21.23 13.26
N ASN A 338 -0.56 21.14 14.49
CA ASN A 338 -0.20 20.06 15.41
C ASN A 338 -1.00 18.80 15.01
N LEU A 339 -0.47 18.06 14.04
CA LEU A 339 -1.12 16.88 13.48
C LEU A 339 -1.01 15.67 14.42
N ASP A 340 0.00 15.60 15.28
CA ASP A 340 0.18 14.48 16.21
C ASP A 340 -0.99 14.35 17.19
N TYR A 341 -1.59 15.46 17.62
CA TYR A 341 -2.83 15.43 18.41
C TYR A 341 -3.97 14.73 17.66
N ALA A 342 -4.12 14.98 16.34
CA ALA A 342 -5.13 14.32 15.52
C ALA A 342 -4.79 12.82 15.33
N ILE A 343 -3.52 12.47 15.11
CA ILE A 343 -3.08 11.07 15.00
C ILE A 343 -3.40 10.31 16.30
N ASN A 344 -3.09 10.90 17.46
CA ASN A 344 -3.39 10.35 18.78
C ASN A 344 -4.89 10.10 18.99
N LEU A 345 -5.73 11.06 18.60
CA LEU A 345 -7.19 10.86 18.61
C LEU A 345 -7.64 9.72 17.68
N GLY A 346 -6.97 9.53 16.55
CA GLY A 346 -7.19 8.39 15.66
C GLY A 346 -6.86 7.06 16.34
N LEU A 347 -5.66 6.94 16.91
CA LEU A 347 -5.19 5.75 17.63
C LEU A 347 -6.08 5.39 18.83
N GLU A 348 -6.54 6.38 19.59
CA GLU A 348 -7.49 6.18 20.69
C GLU A 348 -8.81 5.54 20.21
N GLN A 349 -9.30 5.96 19.05
CA GLN A 349 -10.55 5.44 18.51
C GLN A 349 -10.38 4.02 17.99
N VAL A 350 -9.28 3.74 17.29
CA VAL A 350 -8.95 2.38 16.83
C VAL A 350 -8.83 1.44 18.02
N SER A 351 -8.13 1.86 19.08
CA SER A 351 -7.99 1.08 20.31
C SER A 351 -9.32 0.82 21.01
N ALA A 352 -10.32 1.70 20.79
CA ALA A 352 -11.66 1.56 21.35
C ALA A 352 -12.64 0.81 20.42
N GLY A 353 -12.17 0.30 19.27
CA GLY A 353 -12.95 -0.55 18.38
C GLY A 353 -13.49 0.13 17.12
N ALA A 354 -13.00 1.32 16.76
CA ALA A 354 -13.28 1.88 15.43
C ALA A 354 -12.70 0.99 14.33
N GLN A 355 -13.53 0.67 13.34
CA GLN A 355 -13.13 -0.08 12.15
C GLN A 355 -12.81 0.86 10.98
N ILE A 356 -13.36 2.06 11.00
CA ILE A 356 -13.11 3.14 10.04
C ILE A 356 -12.95 4.44 10.84
N LEU A 357 -12.10 5.37 10.41
CA LEU A 357 -11.97 6.70 11.03
C LEU A 357 -12.52 7.78 10.10
N GLY A 358 -13.52 8.53 10.56
CA GLY A 358 -14.01 9.72 9.84
C GLY A 358 -13.09 10.90 10.06
N VAL A 359 -12.51 11.44 8.98
CA VAL A 359 -11.54 12.55 9.00
C VAL A 359 -12.16 13.80 8.38
N ASN A 360 -12.37 14.82 9.20
CA ASN A 360 -12.89 16.12 8.78
C ASN A 360 -11.93 17.24 9.23
N VAL A 361 -11.62 18.18 8.34
CA VAL A 361 -10.75 19.35 8.62
C VAL A 361 -11.51 20.68 8.51
N GLY A 362 -12.83 20.62 8.45
CA GLY A 362 -13.74 21.72 8.17
C GLY A 362 -13.70 22.80 9.24
N LEU A 363 -12.94 23.86 8.99
CA LEU A 363 -12.88 25.06 9.82
C LEU A 363 -12.81 26.31 8.94
N PRO A 364 -13.61 27.36 9.21
CA PRO A 364 -13.60 28.58 8.39
C PRO A 364 -12.23 29.26 8.25
N GLU A 365 -11.36 29.09 9.25
CA GLU A 365 -10.03 29.72 9.31
C GLU A 365 -8.93 28.89 8.62
N ILE A 366 -9.24 27.69 8.13
CA ILE A 366 -8.27 26.73 7.61
C ILE A 366 -8.46 26.53 6.11
N ASN A 367 -7.34 26.41 5.38
CA ASN A 367 -7.37 25.97 3.99
C ASN A 367 -7.50 24.44 3.92
N GLU A 368 -8.74 23.95 3.86
CA GLU A 368 -9.06 22.52 3.82
C GLU A 368 -8.35 21.79 2.67
N LYS A 369 -8.25 22.42 1.50
CA LYS A 369 -7.57 21.86 0.31
C LYS A 369 -6.12 21.50 0.60
N LYS A 370 -5.43 22.29 1.43
CA LYS A 370 -4.03 22.04 1.82
C LYS A 370 -3.92 21.10 3.02
N LEU A 371 -4.77 21.27 4.02
CA LEU A 371 -4.65 20.52 5.27
C LEU A 371 -5.14 19.08 5.15
N MET A 372 -6.23 18.83 4.42
CA MET A 372 -6.80 17.48 4.22
C MET A 372 -5.76 16.47 3.72
N PRO A 373 -5.04 16.71 2.60
CA PRO A 373 -4.05 15.76 2.11
C PRO A 373 -2.86 15.60 3.06
N LYS A 374 -2.45 16.67 3.76
CA LYS A 374 -1.38 16.60 4.76
C LYS A 374 -1.78 15.70 5.92
N LEU A 375 -2.96 15.90 6.49
CA LEU A 375 -3.47 15.09 7.59
C LEU A 375 -3.68 13.63 7.20
N ILE A 376 -4.20 13.35 6.01
CA ILE A 376 -4.38 11.97 5.52
C ILE A 376 -3.03 11.25 5.41
N LYS A 377 -2.00 11.91 4.84
CA LYS A 377 -0.65 11.32 4.72
C LYS A 377 -0.04 10.98 6.09
N GLU A 378 -0.17 11.87 7.07
CA GLU A 378 0.33 11.61 8.43
C GLU A 378 -0.45 10.49 9.14
N ILE A 379 -1.79 10.49 9.04
CA ILE A 379 -2.61 9.46 9.68
C ILE A 379 -2.30 8.08 9.08
N GLN A 380 -2.26 7.95 7.74
CA GLN A 380 -2.05 6.65 7.10
C GLN A 380 -0.61 6.11 7.28
N ALA A 381 0.34 6.95 7.69
CA ALA A 381 1.70 6.52 8.05
C ALA A 381 1.74 5.74 9.38
N VAL A 382 0.80 6.05 10.28
CA VAL A 382 0.75 5.54 11.65
C VAL A 382 -0.37 4.52 11.82
N VAL A 383 -1.53 4.78 11.20
CA VAL A 383 -2.77 4.04 11.42
C VAL A 383 -3.09 3.19 10.20
N ASP A 384 -3.24 1.89 10.42
CA ASP A 384 -3.63 0.91 9.40
C ASP A 384 -5.14 0.92 9.09
N THR A 385 -5.94 1.62 9.89
CA THR A 385 -7.39 1.55 9.84
C THR A 385 -7.93 2.44 8.72
N PRO A 386 -8.85 1.93 7.85
CA PRO A 386 -9.36 2.70 6.73
C PRO A 386 -9.97 4.04 7.15
N LEU A 387 -9.81 5.06 6.29
CA LEU A 387 -10.34 6.39 6.55
C LEU A 387 -11.64 6.62 5.77
N GLN A 388 -12.49 7.51 6.28
CA GLN A 388 -13.62 8.13 5.59
C GLN A 388 -13.29 9.62 5.46
N VAL A 389 -13.21 10.12 4.22
CA VAL A 389 -12.86 11.52 3.94
C VAL A 389 -14.14 12.37 4.01
N ASP A 390 -14.18 13.30 4.97
CA ASP A 390 -15.36 14.09 5.29
C ASP A 390 -15.09 15.59 5.08
N SER A 391 -15.79 16.20 4.12
CA SER A 391 -15.67 17.62 3.79
C SER A 391 -16.87 18.10 2.97
N SER A 392 -17.26 19.37 3.16
CA SER A 392 -18.21 20.07 2.29
C SER A 392 -17.53 20.78 1.12
N ASN A 393 -16.20 20.91 1.15
CA ASN A 393 -15.39 21.47 0.08
C ASN A 393 -15.00 20.37 -0.92
N VAL A 394 -15.47 20.52 -2.16
CA VAL A 394 -15.26 19.57 -3.27
C VAL A 394 -13.78 19.38 -3.59
N GLU A 395 -12.98 20.45 -3.61
CA GLU A 395 -11.55 20.35 -3.89
C GLU A 395 -10.81 19.63 -2.77
N ALA A 396 -11.14 19.89 -1.50
CA ALA A 396 -10.54 19.19 -0.36
C ALA A 396 -10.89 17.69 -0.36
N LEU A 397 -12.14 17.33 -0.71
CA LEU A 397 -12.55 15.95 -0.91
C LEU A 397 -11.69 15.27 -2.00
N GLU A 398 -11.59 15.88 -3.19
CA GLU A 398 -10.79 15.31 -4.28
C GLU A 398 -9.31 15.15 -3.89
N GLN A 399 -8.71 16.16 -3.25
CA GLN A 399 -7.33 16.05 -2.77
C GLN A 399 -7.20 14.90 -1.76
N GLY A 400 -8.13 14.77 -0.81
CA GLY A 400 -8.11 13.66 0.14
C GLY A 400 -8.17 12.29 -0.55
N LEU A 401 -9.04 12.14 -1.55
CA LEU A 401 -9.11 10.90 -2.35
C LEU A 401 -7.85 10.65 -3.17
N ARG A 402 -7.23 11.68 -3.73
CA ARG A 402 -6.00 11.55 -4.53
C ARG A 402 -4.85 10.98 -3.71
N TYR A 403 -4.65 11.50 -2.50
CA TYR A 403 -3.51 11.11 -1.66
C TYR A 403 -3.80 9.96 -0.69
N TYR A 404 -5.05 9.52 -0.53
CA TYR A 404 -5.36 8.35 0.31
C TYR A 404 -4.79 7.06 -0.27
N ASN A 405 -4.01 6.29 0.50
CA ASN A 405 -3.45 5.01 0.07
C ASN A 405 -4.43 3.85 0.35
N GLY A 406 -5.41 3.66 -0.55
CA GLY A 406 -6.40 2.59 -0.46
C GLY A 406 -7.75 2.96 -1.07
N ARG A 407 -8.80 2.24 -0.68
CA ARG A 407 -10.20 2.53 -1.03
C ARG A 407 -10.96 3.11 0.18
N THR A 408 -11.54 4.29 0.03
CA THR A 408 -12.17 5.07 1.12
C THR A 408 -13.67 5.34 0.87
N ILE A 409 -14.30 6.05 1.80
CA ILE A 409 -15.68 6.53 1.76
C ILE A 409 -15.66 8.07 1.66
N VAL A 410 -16.38 8.62 0.68
CA VAL A 410 -16.66 10.06 0.60
C VAL A 410 -17.86 10.40 1.47
N ASN A 411 -17.67 11.32 2.42
CA ASN A 411 -18.73 11.93 3.22
C ASN A 411 -18.78 13.44 2.90
N SER A 412 -19.68 13.92 2.06
CA SER A 412 -20.83 13.23 1.45
C SER A 412 -21.30 13.93 0.18
N VAL A 413 -22.23 13.28 -0.53
CA VAL A 413 -23.12 13.90 -1.52
C VAL A 413 -24.51 14.12 -0.92
N ASN A 414 -25.30 15.04 -1.48
CA ASN A 414 -26.70 15.22 -1.10
C ASN A 414 -27.62 15.31 -2.34
N GLY A 415 -28.92 15.45 -2.13
CA GLY A 415 -29.93 15.45 -3.19
C GLY A 415 -29.95 16.69 -4.08
N LYS A 416 -29.16 17.73 -3.77
CA LYS A 416 -29.06 18.93 -4.61
C LYS A 416 -28.34 18.62 -5.91
N GLU A 417 -28.83 19.19 -7.01
CA GLU A 417 -28.29 18.89 -8.35
C GLU A 417 -26.79 19.22 -8.46
N GLU A 418 -26.37 20.39 -7.98
CA GLU A 418 -24.97 20.83 -7.96
C GLU A 418 -24.06 19.87 -7.19
N SER A 419 -24.55 19.29 -6.09
CA SER A 419 -23.77 18.33 -5.28
C SER A 419 -23.58 17.02 -6.03
N LEU A 420 -24.63 16.52 -6.69
CA LEU A 420 -24.58 15.27 -7.46
C LEU A 420 -23.63 15.39 -8.65
N GLU A 421 -23.71 16.50 -9.40
CA GLU A 421 -22.89 16.73 -10.59
C GLU A 421 -21.42 16.95 -10.28
N SER A 422 -21.10 17.54 -9.12
CA SER A 422 -19.71 17.79 -8.71
C SER A 422 -19.05 16.59 -8.04
N ILE A 423 -19.76 15.86 -7.16
CA ILE A 423 -19.14 14.84 -6.30
C ILE A 423 -19.16 13.44 -6.93
N LEU A 424 -20.22 13.05 -7.63
CA LEU A 424 -20.31 11.68 -8.18
C LEU A 424 -19.23 11.35 -9.23
N PRO A 425 -18.82 12.27 -10.13
CA PRO A 425 -17.70 12.02 -11.02
C PRO A 425 -16.39 11.77 -10.26
N ILE A 426 -16.15 12.50 -9.18
CA ILE A 426 -14.96 12.37 -8.32
C ILE A 426 -14.99 11.01 -7.62
N VAL A 427 -16.12 10.62 -7.02
CA VAL A 427 -16.30 9.30 -6.41
C VAL A 427 -15.99 8.19 -7.41
N LYS A 428 -16.52 8.29 -8.63
CA LYS A 428 -16.29 7.31 -9.69
C LYS A 428 -14.82 7.25 -10.12
N LYS A 429 -14.17 8.41 -10.29
CA LYS A 429 -12.76 8.52 -10.70
C LYS A 429 -11.81 7.80 -9.75
N TYR A 430 -12.01 7.96 -8.44
CA TYR A 430 -11.14 7.35 -7.43
C TYR A 430 -11.66 6.01 -6.88
N GLY A 431 -12.78 5.50 -7.40
CA GLY A 431 -13.37 4.23 -6.98
C GLY A 431 -13.88 4.19 -5.54
N ALA A 432 -14.17 5.35 -4.93
CA ALA A 432 -14.58 5.44 -3.54
C ALA A 432 -16.03 4.95 -3.32
N CYS A 433 -16.35 4.60 -2.08
CA CYS A 433 -17.75 4.50 -1.64
C CYS A 433 -18.30 5.91 -1.38
N VAL A 434 -19.62 6.07 -1.32
CA VAL A 434 -20.24 7.40 -1.10
C VAL A 434 -21.37 7.37 -0.08
N VAL A 435 -21.35 8.37 0.81
CA VAL A 435 -22.47 8.68 1.69
C VAL A 435 -23.38 9.70 1.02
N GLY A 436 -24.65 9.34 0.85
CA GLY A 436 -25.73 10.20 0.39
C GLY A 436 -26.59 10.71 1.54
N LEU A 437 -26.55 12.01 1.81
CA LEU A 437 -27.41 12.65 2.80
C LEU A 437 -28.80 12.86 2.24
N ALA A 438 -29.84 12.39 2.95
CA ALA A 438 -31.24 12.53 2.55
C ALA A 438 -31.81 13.97 2.76
N LEU A 439 -31.14 14.96 2.14
CA LEU A 439 -31.55 16.37 2.09
C LEU A 439 -31.39 16.91 0.67
N ASP A 440 -32.15 17.95 0.33
CA ASP A 440 -32.12 18.59 -1.00
C ASP A 440 -32.13 20.13 -0.88
N GLU A 441 -32.56 20.83 -1.93
CA GLU A 441 -32.69 22.29 -1.97
C GLU A 441 -33.66 22.84 -0.90
N LYS A 442 -34.64 22.04 -0.47
CA LYS A 442 -35.62 22.40 0.58
C LYS A 442 -35.10 22.11 1.99
N GLY A 443 -33.89 21.57 2.12
CA GLY A 443 -33.29 21.19 3.39
C GLY A 443 -33.63 19.75 3.78
N ILE A 444 -33.72 19.49 5.09
CA ILE A 444 -33.94 18.15 5.64
C ILE A 444 -35.45 17.90 5.74
N PRO A 445 -36.00 16.88 5.05
CA PRO A 445 -37.42 16.55 5.18
C PRO A 445 -37.78 16.03 6.56
N LYS A 446 -39.00 16.34 7.00
CA LYS A 446 -39.49 15.91 8.32
C LYS A 446 -39.94 14.46 8.33
N ARG A 447 -40.47 13.95 7.21
CA ARG A 447 -41.09 12.63 7.09
C ARG A 447 -40.16 11.61 6.44
N ALA A 448 -40.26 10.36 6.89
CA ALA A 448 -39.48 9.25 6.37
C ALA A 448 -39.69 9.02 4.86
N GLU A 449 -40.92 9.17 4.37
CA GLU A 449 -41.27 8.99 2.96
C GLU A 449 -40.56 10.00 2.05
N GLU A 450 -40.47 11.26 2.50
CA GLU A 450 -39.79 12.31 1.74
C GLU A 450 -38.27 12.10 1.72
N ARG A 451 -37.69 11.65 2.84
CA ARG A 451 -36.27 11.27 2.90
C ARG A 451 -35.96 10.08 1.99
N PHE A 452 -36.89 9.12 1.89
CA PHE A 452 -36.77 7.97 1.00
C PHE A 452 -36.74 8.38 -0.48
N GLU A 453 -37.59 9.32 -0.91
CA GLU A 453 -37.58 9.80 -2.30
C GLU A 453 -36.25 10.52 -2.65
N ILE A 454 -35.69 11.29 -1.72
CA ILE A 454 -34.36 11.89 -1.92
C ILE A 454 -33.28 10.81 -1.99
N ALA A 455 -33.31 9.83 -1.07
CA ALA A 455 -32.37 8.72 -1.09
C ALA A 455 -32.42 7.96 -2.42
N LYS A 456 -33.62 7.68 -2.94
CA LYS A 456 -33.83 7.05 -4.24
C LYS A 456 -33.22 7.88 -5.37
N LYS A 457 -33.45 9.20 -5.40
CA LYS A 457 -32.81 10.11 -6.37
C LYS A 457 -31.28 10.00 -6.32
N ILE A 458 -30.68 10.00 -5.13
CA ILE A 458 -29.23 9.90 -4.96
C ILE A 458 -28.71 8.55 -5.47
N VAL A 459 -29.39 7.45 -5.13
CA VAL A 459 -29.01 6.09 -5.57
C VAL A 459 -29.07 6.01 -7.09
N ASP A 460 -30.18 6.42 -7.71
CA ASP A 460 -30.37 6.38 -9.17
C ASP A 460 -29.28 7.19 -9.89
N ARG A 461 -28.92 8.35 -9.34
CA ARG A 461 -27.85 9.20 -9.89
C ARG A 461 -26.49 8.57 -9.72
N ALA A 462 -26.13 8.07 -8.54
CA ALA A 462 -24.85 7.39 -8.34
C ALA A 462 -24.69 6.16 -9.25
N VAL A 463 -25.75 5.36 -9.41
CA VAL A 463 -25.77 4.22 -10.35
C VAL A 463 -25.57 4.67 -11.80
N SER A 464 -26.14 5.81 -12.21
CA SER A 464 -25.95 6.36 -13.56
C SER A 464 -24.49 6.74 -13.87
N TYR A 465 -23.70 7.09 -12.85
CA TYR A 465 -22.24 7.30 -12.97
C TYR A 465 -21.43 5.99 -12.89
N GLY A 466 -22.09 4.83 -12.74
CA GLY A 466 -21.46 3.53 -12.64
C GLY A 466 -20.89 3.22 -11.25
N ILE A 467 -21.43 3.83 -10.19
CA ILE A 467 -21.17 3.46 -8.79
C ILE A 467 -22.12 2.31 -8.43
N LYS A 468 -21.56 1.21 -7.91
CA LYS A 468 -22.34 0.00 -7.62
C LYS A 468 -23.23 0.24 -6.39
N PRO A 469 -24.49 -0.25 -6.35
CA PRO A 469 -25.38 -0.09 -5.18
C PRO A 469 -24.76 -0.52 -3.85
N LYS A 470 -23.92 -1.57 -3.86
CA LYS A 470 -23.22 -2.05 -2.66
C LYS A 470 -22.27 -1.03 -2.03
N ASP A 471 -21.79 -0.05 -2.81
CA ASP A 471 -20.84 0.99 -2.42
C ASP A 471 -21.52 2.35 -2.13
N ILE A 472 -22.86 2.39 -2.13
CA ILE A 472 -23.67 3.56 -1.80
C ILE A 472 -24.24 3.37 -0.39
N PHE A 473 -24.02 4.37 0.47
CA PHE A 473 -24.52 4.41 1.84
C PHE A 473 -25.44 5.61 2.00
N ILE A 474 -26.63 5.42 2.55
CA ILE A 474 -27.58 6.53 2.76
C ILE A 474 -27.61 6.92 4.23
N ASP A 475 -27.40 8.21 4.50
CA ASP A 475 -27.65 8.83 5.79
C ASP A 475 -29.05 9.43 5.82
N CYS A 476 -29.90 8.83 6.65
CA CYS A 476 -31.29 9.25 6.84
C CYS A 476 -31.42 10.49 7.74
N LEU A 477 -30.31 11.05 8.22
CA LEU A 477 -30.16 12.26 9.03
C LEU A 477 -30.86 12.18 10.38
N SER A 478 -30.05 12.17 11.44
CA SER A 478 -30.55 12.33 12.81
C SER A 478 -30.71 13.81 13.15
N LEU A 479 -31.93 14.21 13.51
CA LEU A 479 -32.26 15.56 13.98
C LEU A 479 -32.22 15.63 15.51
N THR A 480 -31.96 16.81 16.06
CA THR A 480 -31.81 16.98 17.50
C THR A 480 -33.16 16.91 18.22
N VAL A 481 -33.34 15.93 19.13
CA VAL A 481 -34.61 15.67 19.83
C VAL A 481 -35.08 16.86 20.66
N SER A 482 -34.16 17.68 21.19
CA SER A 482 -34.52 18.85 21.99
C SER A 482 -35.31 19.92 21.21
N ALA A 483 -35.18 19.94 19.89
CA ALA A 483 -35.89 20.88 19.01
C ALA A 483 -36.95 20.18 18.13
N GLN A 484 -36.72 18.91 17.77
CA GLN A 484 -37.46 18.19 16.73
C GLN A 484 -37.75 16.75 17.19
N GLN A 485 -38.49 16.64 18.29
CA GLN A 485 -38.74 15.35 18.95
C GLN A 485 -39.59 14.39 18.11
N GLU A 486 -40.58 14.91 17.38
CA GLU A 486 -41.46 14.09 16.53
C GLU A 486 -40.69 13.43 15.38
N GLU A 487 -39.66 14.10 14.86
CA GLU A 487 -38.85 13.64 13.73
C GLU A 487 -37.80 12.57 14.12
N ALA A 488 -37.60 12.30 15.41
CA ALA A 488 -36.63 11.30 15.87
C ALA A 488 -36.97 9.89 15.37
N ILE A 489 -38.26 9.51 15.45
CA ILE A 489 -38.74 8.20 14.99
C ILE A 489 -38.77 8.10 13.47
N GLU A 490 -38.92 9.22 12.77
CA GLU A 490 -38.90 9.28 11.31
C GLU A 490 -37.55 8.84 10.73
N THR A 491 -36.46 9.09 11.46
CA THR A 491 -35.12 8.59 11.08
C THR A 491 -35.07 7.07 11.09
N ILE A 492 -35.64 6.43 12.11
CA ILE A 492 -35.70 4.96 12.25
C ILE A 492 -36.59 4.34 11.16
N ARG A 493 -37.74 4.97 10.88
CA ARG A 493 -38.63 4.57 9.78
C ARG A 493 -37.93 4.67 8.43
N ALA A 494 -37.22 5.79 8.18
CA ALA A 494 -36.48 6.02 6.94
C ALA A 494 -35.38 4.98 6.72
N ILE A 495 -34.61 4.60 7.75
CA ILE A 495 -33.60 3.53 7.67
C ILE A 495 -34.23 2.25 7.14
N THR A 496 -35.36 1.82 7.74
CA THR A 496 -36.07 0.60 7.32
C THR A 496 -36.51 0.69 5.86
N MET A 497 -37.06 1.84 5.44
CA MET A 497 -37.52 2.05 4.06
C MET A 497 -36.37 2.00 3.06
N VAL A 498 -35.25 2.68 3.36
CA VAL A 498 -34.09 2.77 2.46
C VAL A 498 -33.45 1.41 2.17
N LYS A 499 -33.54 0.44 3.09
CA LYS A 499 -33.08 -0.94 2.82
C LYS A 499 -33.74 -1.57 1.60
N THR A 500 -34.96 -1.14 1.23
CA THR A 500 -35.66 -1.62 0.02
C THR A 500 -35.00 -1.19 -1.29
N LEU A 501 -34.12 -0.18 -1.26
CA LEU A 501 -33.33 0.27 -2.42
C LEU A 501 -32.12 -0.64 -2.70
N GLY A 502 -31.86 -1.65 -1.87
CA GLY A 502 -30.71 -2.56 -2.03
C GLY A 502 -29.36 -1.95 -1.66
N VAL A 503 -29.36 -0.82 -0.94
CA VAL A 503 -28.15 -0.11 -0.48
C VAL A 503 -27.96 -0.26 1.03
N LYS A 504 -26.81 0.17 1.53
CA LYS A 504 -26.54 0.21 2.98
C LYS A 504 -26.91 1.58 3.55
N THR A 505 -26.99 1.64 4.87
CA THR A 505 -27.33 2.85 5.64
C THR A 505 -26.19 3.19 6.60
N ILE A 506 -25.92 4.48 6.72
CA ILE A 506 -24.93 5.04 7.64
C ILE A 506 -25.58 6.15 8.45
N LEU A 507 -25.19 6.37 9.71
CA LEU A 507 -25.83 7.41 10.52
C LEU A 507 -24.86 8.05 11.51
N GLY A 508 -24.85 9.38 11.53
CA GLY A 508 -24.34 10.20 12.63
C GLY A 508 -25.25 10.11 13.86
N VAL A 509 -24.98 9.16 14.77
CA VAL A 509 -25.85 8.86 15.91
C VAL A 509 -25.85 10.00 16.94
N SER A 510 -24.68 10.58 17.20
CA SER A 510 -24.47 11.58 18.26
C SER A 510 -25.25 12.89 18.07
N ASN A 511 -25.80 13.13 16.87
CA ASN A 511 -26.59 14.31 16.53
C ASN A 511 -27.94 14.36 17.27
N ILE A 512 -28.48 13.19 17.65
CA ILE A 512 -29.80 13.06 18.31
C ILE A 512 -29.90 13.83 19.63
N SER A 513 -28.78 13.95 20.35
CA SER A 513 -28.73 14.35 21.76
C SER A 513 -28.19 15.77 22.01
N PHE A 514 -27.94 16.57 20.97
CA PHE A 514 -27.43 17.93 21.16
C PHE A 514 -28.35 18.77 22.07
N GLY A 515 -27.74 19.50 23.00
CA GLY A 515 -28.46 20.36 23.96
C GLY A 515 -29.16 19.62 25.12
N LEU A 516 -29.05 18.31 25.25
CA LEU A 516 -29.68 17.53 26.33
C LEU A 516 -28.67 17.00 27.37
N PRO A 517 -29.08 16.85 28.65
CA PRO A 517 -28.28 16.17 29.66
C PRO A 517 -28.25 14.66 29.41
N ASN A 518 -27.27 13.97 30.02
CA ASN A 518 -27.11 12.51 29.92
C ASN A 518 -27.15 11.97 28.47
N ARG A 519 -26.43 12.64 27.56
CA ARG A 519 -26.35 12.29 26.14
C ARG A 519 -26.00 10.83 25.90
N LYS A 520 -25.17 10.25 26.77
CA LYS A 520 -24.68 8.86 26.67
C LYS A 520 -25.82 7.84 26.61
N ALA A 521 -26.77 7.95 27.55
CA ALA A 521 -27.91 7.04 27.62
C ALA A 521 -28.84 7.19 26.41
N LEU A 522 -29.09 8.42 25.98
CA LEU A 522 -29.94 8.70 24.82
C LEU A 522 -29.30 8.20 23.52
N ASN A 523 -28.02 8.47 23.33
CA ASN A 523 -27.26 8.02 22.17
C ASN A 523 -27.23 6.49 22.05
N ALA A 524 -26.92 5.77 23.13
CA ALA A 524 -26.88 4.31 23.12
C ALA A 524 -28.26 3.68 22.85
N SER A 525 -29.32 4.26 23.42
CA SER A 525 -30.70 3.84 23.18
C SER A 525 -31.10 4.05 21.72
N PHE A 526 -30.80 5.24 21.17
CA PHE A 526 -31.09 5.56 19.77
C PHE A 526 -30.29 4.68 18.80
N LEU A 527 -29.02 4.42 19.09
CA LEU A 527 -28.19 3.48 18.33
C LEU A 527 -28.81 2.09 18.29
N THR A 528 -29.26 1.57 19.43
CA THR A 528 -29.90 0.24 19.50
C THR A 528 -31.17 0.18 18.64
N LEU A 529 -31.99 1.23 18.66
CA LEU A 529 -33.17 1.34 17.79
C LEU A 529 -32.79 1.41 16.31
N ALA A 530 -31.76 2.18 15.96
CA ALA A 530 -31.30 2.31 14.57
C ALA A 530 -30.72 0.99 14.04
N LEU A 531 -29.92 0.28 14.84
CA LEU A 531 -29.41 -1.06 14.53
C LEU A 531 -30.56 -2.05 14.33
N GLY A 532 -31.56 -2.04 15.22
CA GLY A 532 -32.76 -2.87 15.08
C GLY A 532 -33.59 -2.58 13.83
N ALA A 533 -33.53 -1.34 13.32
CA ALA A 533 -34.17 -0.94 12.06
C ALA A 533 -33.33 -1.26 10.80
N GLY A 534 -32.10 -1.76 10.97
CA GLY A 534 -31.24 -2.19 9.86
C GLY A 534 -30.07 -1.26 9.55
N LEU A 535 -29.64 -0.40 10.48
CA LEU A 535 -28.44 0.42 10.32
C LEU A 535 -27.20 -0.45 10.08
N ASP A 536 -26.41 -0.14 9.04
CA ASP A 536 -25.20 -0.91 8.70
C ASP A 536 -23.92 -0.29 9.26
N LEU A 537 -23.76 1.03 9.15
CA LEU A 537 -22.61 1.78 9.65
C LEU A 537 -23.04 2.82 10.68
N ALA A 538 -22.37 2.85 11.82
CA ALA A 538 -22.64 3.83 12.87
C ALA A 538 -21.46 4.78 13.02
N ILE A 539 -21.67 6.08 12.74
CA ILE A 539 -20.71 7.13 13.08
C ILE A 539 -20.94 7.51 14.54
N ILE A 540 -20.02 7.08 15.40
CA ILE A 540 -20.11 7.17 16.86
C ILE A 540 -18.76 7.54 17.48
N ASN A 541 -18.78 7.92 18.76
CA ASN A 541 -17.58 7.97 19.58
C ASN A 541 -17.30 6.58 20.17
N PRO A 542 -16.32 5.81 19.66
CA PRO A 542 -16.01 4.48 20.16
C PRO A 542 -15.42 4.51 21.59
N ASN A 543 -14.83 5.63 22.02
CA ASN A 543 -14.32 5.79 23.38
C ASN A 543 -15.44 5.99 24.41
N GLU A 544 -16.69 6.14 23.97
CA GLU A 544 -17.85 6.13 24.85
C GLU A 544 -18.32 4.69 25.10
N TYR A 545 -18.09 4.21 26.32
CA TYR A 545 -18.34 2.82 26.69
C TYR A 545 -19.76 2.34 26.37
N SER A 546 -20.79 3.14 26.70
CA SER A 546 -22.20 2.83 26.45
C SER A 546 -22.54 2.62 24.97
N MET A 547 -21.81 3.27 24.05
CA MET A 547 -22.00 3.07 22.61
C MET A 547 -21.44 1.72 22.17
N MET A 548 -20.25 1.36 22.65
CA MET A 548 -19.65 0.06 22.35
C MET A 548 -20.39 -1.10 23.03
N GLU A 549 -20.98 -0.89 24.21
CA GLU A 549 -21.91 -1.84 24.83
C GLU A 549 -23.11 -2.12 23.94
N ALA A 550 -23.71 -1.09 23.35
CA ALA A 550 -24.82 -1.25 22.41
C ALA A 550 -24.41 -2.02 21.14
N ILE A 551 -23.26 -1.68 20.55
CA ILE A 551 -22.70 -2.40 19.39
C ILE A 551 -22.47 -3.88 19.70
N ASN A 552 -21.78 -4.17 20.80
CA ASN A 552 -21.42 -5.53 21.19
C ASN A 552 -22.64 -6.37 21.57
N SER A 553 -23.61 -5.76 22.27
CA SER A 553 -24.88 -6.43 22.58
C SER A 553 -25.67 -6.74 21.31
N PHE A 554 -25.71 -5.81 20.34
CA PHE A 554 -26.34 -6.05 19.05
C PHE A 554 -25.66 -7.19 18.28
N ARG A 555 -24.33 -7.29 18.30
CA ARG A 555 -23.59 -8.38 17.63
C ARG A 555 -24.01 -9.77 18.11
N ILE A 556 -24.25 -9.94 19.42
CA ILE A 556 -24.80 -11.19 19.95
C ILE A 556 -26.24 -11.38 19.47
N LEU A 557 -27.09 -10.39 19.71
CA LEU A 557 -28.53 -10.50 19.45
C LEU A 557 -28.84 -10.73 17.96
N ASN A 558 -27.98 -10.23 17.08
CA ASN A 558 -28.07 -10.41 15.63
C ASN A 558 -27.22 -11.60 15.11
N ASN A 559 -26.67 -12.42 16.00
CA ASN A 559 -25.91 -13.64 15.69
C ASN A 559 -24.67 -13.41 14.79
N THR A 560 -24.01 -12.25 14.92
CA THR A 560 -22.73 -11.96 14.25
C THR A 560 -21.54 -12.36 15.11
N ASP A 561 -21.61 -12.20 16.44
CA ASP A 561 -20.65 -12.79 17.41
C ASP A 561 -21.09 -14.21 17.77
N LYS A 562 -20.76 -15.18 16.90
CA LYS A 562 -21.17 -16.58 17.07
C LYS A 562 -20.50 -17.20 18.30
N GLY A 563 -21.31 -17.67 19.24
CA GLY A 563 -20.82 -18.23 20.49
C GLY A 563 -20.44 -17.18 21.53
N CYS A 564 -20.74 -15.89 21.29
CA CYS A 564 -20.45 -14.78 22.20
C CYS A 564 -18.96 -14.65 22.56
N VAL A 565 -18.06 -15.04 21.65
CA VAL A 565 -16.63 -15.16 21.92
C VAL A 565 -16.03 -13.79 22.22
N ASP A 566 -16.27 -12.81 21.34
CA ASP A 566 -15.73 -11.47 21.48
C ASP A 566 -16.32 -10.77 22.70
N TYR A 567 -17.62 -10.95 22.93
CA TYR A 567 -18.29 -10.41 24.10
C TYR A 567 -17.72 -10.99 25.40
N ILE A 568 -17.59 -12.32 25.52
CA ILE A 568 -17.02 -12.94 26.74
C ILE A 568 -15.59 -12.45 26.96
N ASN A 569 -14.76 -12.40 25.91
CA ASN A 569 -13.39 -11.90 26.02
C ASN A 569 -13.34 -10.46 26.54
N GLN A 570 -14.25 -9.61 26.08
CA GLN A 570 -14.28 -8.20 26.46
C GLN A 570 -14.83 -7.96 27.88
N TYR A 571 -15.87 -8.68 28.31
CA TYR A 571 -16.60 -8.39 29.56
C TYR A 571 -16.34 -9.37 30.71
N SER A 572 -15.72 -10.54 30.49
CA SER A 572 -15.49 -11.56 31.53
C SER A 572 -14.71 -11.05 32.74
N ASN A 573 -13.78 -10.10 32.54
CA ASN A 573 -12.95 -9.53 33.60
C ASN A 573 -13.58 -8.31 34.31
N MET A 574 -14.75 -7.83 33.88
CA MET A 574 -15.39 -6.67 34.50
C MET A 574 -15.98 -6.96 35.89
N ASN A 575 -16.27 -8.22 36.20
CA ASN A 575 -16.88 -8.58 37.49
C ASN A 575 -15.93 -8.45 38.69
N ASN A 576 -14.64 -8.17 38.49
CA ASN A 576 -13.65 -8.01 39.57
C ASN A 576 -13.23 -6.56 39.87
N SER A 577 -13.73 -5.57 39.14
CA SER A 577 -13.48 -4.15 39.45
C SER A 577 -14.80 -3.43 39.67
N LYS A 578 -15.12 -3.12 40.94
CA LYS A 578 -16.17 -2.17 41.28
C LYS A 578 -15.97 -0.91 40.44
N GLN A 579 -17.02 -0.56 39.70
CA GLN A 579 -17.23 0.72 39.02
C GLN A 579 -16.55 1.88 39.74
N SER A 580 -15.38 2.27 39.25
CA SER A 580 -15.04 3.68 39.20
C SER A 580 -15.43 4.14 37.80
N ASP A 581 -16.30 5.14 37.74
CA ASP A 581 -16.39 6.10 36.63
C ASP A 581 -15.02 6.76 36.45
N SER A 582 -14.04 6.00 35.95
CA SER A 582 -12.93 6.57 35.24
C SER A 582 -13.40 6.63 33.81
N THR A 583 -13.89 7.82 33.43
CA THR A 583 -13.36 8.43 32.21
C THR A 583 -11.90 7.99 32.12
N ILE A 584 -11.54 7.17 31.14
CA ILE A 584 -10.14 6.97 30.80
C ILE A 584 -9.63 8.41 30.66
N LYS A 585 -8.86 8.88 31.64
CA LYS A 585 -8.21 10.17 31.59
C LYS A 585 -7.20 10.05 30.46
N ALA A 586 -7.67 10.26 29.24
CA ALA A 586 -6.90 10.40 28.02
C ALA A 586 -6.19 11.75 28.12
N ASN A 587 -5.15 11.75 28.94
CA ASN A 587 -4.05 12.71 29.10
C ASN A 587 -3.29 12.29 30.37
N LYS A 588 -2.77 11.07 30.36
CA LYS A 588 -1.59 10.74 31.17
C LYS A 588 -0.43 10.74 30.20
N ASP A 589 0.62 11.49 30.53
CA ASP A 589 1.90 11.53 29.84
C ASP A 589 2.25 10.12 29.34
N LEU A 590 2.14 9.91 28.03
CA LEU A 590 2.52 8.64 27.41
C LEU A 590 4.01 8.49 27.63
N SER A 591 4.43 7.35 28.14
CA SER A 591 5.86 7.08 28.31
C SER A 591 6.55 7.06 26.95
N LEU A 592 7.80 7.52 26.90
CA LEU A 592 8.56 7.65 25.66
C LEU A 592 8.62 6.35 24.83
N ASP A 593 8.62 5.19 25.48
CA ASP A 593 8.58 3.90 24.78
C ASP A 593 7.25 3.66 24.04
N VAL A 594 6.11 4.08 24.61
CA VAL A 594 4.80 4.00 23.96
C VAL A 594 4.69 5.02 22.82
N LEU A 595 5.28 6.21 22.98
CA LEU A 595 5.34 7.23 21.93
C LEU A 595 6.14 6.73 20.72
N VAL A 596 7.25 6.04 20.97
CA VAL A 596 8.05 5.36 19.93
C VAL A 596 7.26 4.26 19.24
N GLU A 597 6.59 3.38 20.00
CA GLU A 597 5.76 2.32 19.41
C GLU A 597 4.59 2.83 18.57
N ARG A 598 4.12 4.06 18.84
CA ARG A 598 3.04 4.73 18.11
C ARG A 598 3.54 5.66 17.01
N GLY A 599 4.85 5.88 16.88
CA GLY A 599 5.41 6.74 15.85
C GLY A 599 5.10 8.24 16.02
N LEU A 600 4.97 8.73 17.26
CA LEU A 600 4.55 10.10 17.59
C LEU A 600 5.76 11.02 17.84
N LYS A 601 6.13 11.83 16.83
CA LYS A 601 7.43 12.54 16.79
C LYS A 601 7.51 13.71 17.75
N GLU A 602 6.54 14.64 17.73
CA GLU A 602 6.63 15.86 18.55
C GLU A 602 6.39 15.56 20.04
N GLU A 603 5.49 14.62 20.38
CA GLU A 603 5.35 14.19 21.77
C GLU A 603 6.60 13.46 22.26
N ALA A 604 7.23 12.61 21.44
CA ALA A 604 8.47 11.94 21.82
C ALA A 604 9.60 12.94 22.09
N LYS A 605 9.70 14.01 21.29
CA LYS A 605 10.62 15.13 21.54
C LYS A 605 10.37 15.78 22.89
N ASN A 606 9.13 16.14 23.18
CA ASN A 606 8.75 16.81 24.43
C ASN A 606 9.00 15.92 25.66
N GLU A 607 8.65 14.64 25.57
CA GLU A 607 8.87 13.69 26.66
C GLU A 607 10.36 13.40 26.87
N THR A 608 11.15 13.34 25.80
CA THR A 608 12.62 13.22 25.89
C THR A 608 13.23 14.41 26.66
N LEU A 609 12.79 15.65 26.37
CA LEU A 609 13.23 16.84 27.11
C LEU A 609 12.84 16.80 28.60
N ASN A 610 11.70 16.21 28.93
CA ASN A 610 11.29 16.02 30.31
C ASN A 610 12.16 14.97 31.02
N LEU A 611 12.39 13.82 30.40
CA LEU A 611 13.23 12.76 30.95
C LEU A 611 14.68 13.20 31.16
N LEU A 612 15.24 14.02 30.27
CA LEU A 612 16.59 14.58 30.40
C LEU A 612 16.79 15.53 31.61
N LYS A 613 15.69 15.94 32.27
CA LYS A 613 15.78 16.69 33.54
C LYS A 613 16.12 15.79 34.73
N GLU A 614 15.79 14.50 34.63
CA GLU A 614 15.86 13.54 35.75
C GLU A 614 16.78 12.33 35.49
N LYS A 615 17.02 12.00 34.22
CA LYS A 615 17.78 10.82 33.78
C LYS A 615 18.93 11.23 32.87
N ASP A 616 19.98 10.42 32.87
CA ASP A 616 21.09 10.55 31.92
C ASP A 616 20.71 10.05 30.52
N GLU A 617 21.45 10.49 29.52
CA GLU A 617 21.24 10.15 28.10
C GLU A 617 21.34 8.65 27.82
N ASN A 618 22.25 7.95 28.50
CA ASN A 618 22.47 6.52 28.31
C ASN A 618 21.29 5.70 28.83
N TYR A 619 20.67 6.14 29.92
CA TYR A 619 19.45 5.53 30.45
C TYR A 619 18.30 5.66 29.46
N ILE A 620 18.08 6.85 28.89
CA ILE A 620 17.02 7.06 27.90
C ILE A 620 17.29 6.21 26.66
N LEU A 621 18.53 6.16 26.18
CA LEU A 621 18.92 5.34 25.03
C LEU A 621 18.76 3.84 25.29
N ASP A 622 19.48 3.30 26.28
CA ASP A 622 19.63 1.86 26.48
C ASP A 622 18.45 1.21 27.21
N LYS A 623 17.70 1.96 28.03
CA LYS A 623 16.57 1.41 28.82
C LYS A 623 15.20 1.73 28.25
N ILE A 624 15.08 2.73 27.37
CA ILE A 624 13.79 3.15 26.81
C ILE A 624 13.78 3.00 25.28
N LEU A 625 14.64 3.72 24.57
CA LEU A 625 14.60 3.79 23.11
C LEU A 625 14.96 2.45 22.43
N ILE A 626 16.06 1.82 22.83
CA ILE A 626 16.48 0.52 22.26
C ILE A 626 15.44 -0.58 22.55
N PRO A 627 14.97 -0.79 23.80
CA PRO A 627 13.94 -1.79 24.06
C PRO A 627 12.61 -1.52 23.34
N ALA A 628 12.22 -0.26 23.13
CA ALA A 628 11.05 0.08 22.33
C ALA A 628 11.23 -0.35 20.87
N LEU A 629 12.38 -0.04 20.26
CA LEU A 629 12.71 -0.49 18.90
C LEU A 629 12.78 -2.00 18.79
N ASP A 630 13.30 -2.72 19.78
CA ASP A 630 13.32 -4.18 19.79
C ASP A 630 11.88 -4.76 19.76
N ARG A 631 10.94 -4.14 20.49
CA ARG A 631 9.52 -4.55 20.47
C ARG A 631 8.85 -4.25 19.13
N VAL A 632 9.12 -3.08 18.54
CA VAL A 632 8.65 -2.73 17.19
C VAL A 632 9.22 -3.73 16.17
N GLY A 633 10.52 -4.03 16.22
CA GLY A 633 11.17 -5.02 15.36
C GLY A 633 10.56 -6.42 15.51
N LYS A 634 10.22 -6.86 16.74
CA LYS A 634 9.50 -8.14 16.94
C LYS A 634 8.10 -8.14 16.31
N LYS A 635 7.37 -7.03 16.40
CA LYS A 635 6.05 -6.88 15.75
C LYS A 635 6.17 -6.88 14.22
N TYR A 636 7.27 -6.38 13.68
CA TYR A 636 7.56 -6.44 12.23
C TYR A 636 7.82 -7.87 11.78
N ASP A 637 8.66 -8.61 12.51
CA ASP A 637 8.97 -10.02 12.19
C ASP A 637 7.73 -10.94 12.28
N SER A 638 6.80 -10.66 13.21
CA SER A 638 5.54 -11.40 13.32
C SER A 638 4.49 -11.00 12.27
N GLY A 639 4.73 -9.93 11.51
CA GLY A 639 3.76 -9.36 10.58
C GLY A 639 2.61 -8.60 11.23
N ASP A 640 2.73 -8.25 12.53
CA ASP A 640 1.75 -7.44 13.26
C ASP A 640 1.83 -5.95 12.86
N ILE A 641 3.02 -5.48 12.50
CA ILE A 641 3.24 -4.16 11.89
C ILE A 641 4.04 -4.31 10.60
N PHE A 642 4.01 -3.30 9.74
CA PHE A 642 4.69 -3.32 8.45
C PHE A 642 5.76 -2.24 8.38
N LEU A 643 6.50 -2.22 7.26
CA LEU A 643 7.61 -1.31 7.05
C LEU A 643 7.26 0.18 7.31
N PRO A 644 6.07 0.71 6.97
CA PRO A 644 5.74 2.12 7.26
C PRO A 644 5.79 2.42 8.76
N GLN A 645 5.18 1.55 9.58
CA GLN A 645 5.15 1.72 11.04
C GLN A 645 6.54 1.53 11.66
N LEU A 646 7.35 0.62 11.11
CA LEU A 646 8.75 0.43 11.54
C LEU A 646 9.58 1.71 11.28
N ILE A 647 9.51 2.26 10.06
CA ILE A 647 10.23 3.49 9.69
C ILE A 647 9.76 4.67 10.55
N GLN A 648 8.46 4.84 10.74
CA GLN A 648 7.92 5.93 11.56
C GLN A 648 8.38 5.83 13.02
N SER A 649 8.39 4.62 13.61
CA SER A 649 8.91 4.38 14.96
C SER A 649 10.41 4.73 15.05
N ALA A 650 11.16 4.34 14.02
CA ALA A 650 12.56 4.68 13.83
C ALA A 650 12.81 6.20 13.75
N GLU A 651 12.03 6.93 12.96
CA GLU A 651 12.12 8.39 12.88
C GLU A 651 11.75 9.09 14.19
N THR A 652 10.82 8.49 14.95
CA THR A 652 10.47 8.95 16.30
C THR A 652 11.67 8.79 17.24
N VAL A 653 12.38 7.66 17.19
CA VAL A 653 13.65 7.48 17.93
C VAL A 653 14.71 8.46 17.46
N LYS A 654 14.89 8.66 16.15
CA LYS A 654 15.83 9.64 15.61
C LYS A 654 15.53 11.05 16.12
N THR A 655 14.27 11.43 16.21
CA THR A 655 13.82 12.70 16.78
C THR A 655 14.20 12.81 18.25
N ALA A 656 13.97 11.77 19.04
CA ALA A 656 14.40 11.70 20.45
C ALA A 656 15.93 11.79 20.58
N LEU A 657 16.70 11.05 19.75
CA LEU A 657 18.16 11.09 19.75
C LEU A 657 18.72 12.45 19.34
N ASN A 658 18.15 13.09 18.33
CA ASN A 658 18.53 14.45 17.95
C ASN A 658 18.25 15.43 19.09
N THR A 659 17.14 15.27 19.81
CA THR A 659 16.81 16.07 20.98
C THR A 659 17.82 15.88 22.11
N ILE A 660 18.26 14.65 22.35
CA ILE A 660 19.37 14.33 23.28
C ILE A 660 20.65 15.03 22.81
N LYS A 661 21.02 14.88 21.53
CA LYS A 661 22.22 15.51 20.94
C LYS A 661 22.19 17.03 21.04
N GLU A 662 21.09 17.69 20.69
CA GLU A 662 20.93 19.14 20.81
C GLU A 662 21.11 19.61 22.26
N THR A 663 20.57 18.85 23.20
CA THR A 663 20.74 19.12 24.64
C THR A 663 22.19 18.88 25.11
N LEU A 664 22.89 17.88 24.56
CA LEU A 664 24.30 17.58 24.88
C LEU A 664 25.29 18.55 24.21
N ILE A 665 25.04 18.99 22.98
CA ILE A 665 25.83 20.01 22.27
C ILE A 665 25.79 21.33 23.06
N SER A 666 24.69 21.61 23.78
CA SER A 666 24.62 22.72 24.73
C SER A 666 25.44 22.52 26.03
N ARG A 667 25.99 21.32 26.26
CA ARG A 667 26.70 20.89 27.48
C ARG A 667 28.14 20.36 27.28
N SER A 668 28.68 20.38 26.06
CA SER A 668 30.03 19.97 25.59
C SER A 668 30.11 18.66 24.77
N SER A 669 31.15 18.61 23.94
CA SER A 669 31.29 17.82 22.71
C SER A 669 31.92 16.45 22.92
N ASP A 670 31.12 15.39 22.92
CA ASP A 670 31.58 14.05 22.54
C ASP A 670 30.49 13.33 21.74
N ASN A 671 30.85 12.89 20.54
CA ASN A 671 30.01 12.06 19.68
C ASN A 671 30.16 10.60 20.15
N VAL A 672 29.14 10.04 20.83
CA VAL A 672 29.14 8.63 21.19
C VAL A 672 28.55 7.81 20.03
N SER A 673 29.41 7.28 19.16
CA SER A 673 29.06 6.27 18.14
C SER A 673 29.48 4.88 18.63
N LYS A 674 28.61 3.87 18.45
CA LYS A 674 28.93 2.46 18.82
C LYS A 674 29.91 1.80 17.84
N GLY A 675 30.13 2.37 16.67
CA GLY A 675 30.98 1.79 15.63
C GLY A 675 30.68 2.36 14.25
N LYS A 676 31.61 2.18 13.31
CA LYS A 676 31.47 2.63 11.91
C LYS A 676 31.17 1.44 11.01
N ILE A 677 30.10 1.53 10.22
CA ILE A 677 29.63 0.47 9.32
C ILE A 677 29.47 1.03 7.92
N ILE A 678 30.01 0.36 6.90
CA ILE A 678 29.69 0.68 5.50
C ILE A 678 28.42 -0.05 5.09
N VAL A 679 27.54 0.60 4.33
CA VAL A 679 26.47 -0.09 3.57
C VAL A 679 26.49 0.40 2.13
N ALA A 680 26.41 -0.53 1.19
CA ALA A 680 26.45 -0.25 -0.25
C ALA A 680 25.58 -1.25 -1.01
N THR A 681 24.99 -0.83 -2.13
CA THR A 681 24.61 -1.81 -3.16
C THR A 681 25.82 -2.04 -4.05
N VAL A 682 25.98 -3.27 -4.48
CA VAL A 682 27.15 -3.67 -5.27
C VAL A 682 27.09 -3.10 -6.68
N LYS A 683 28.24 -2.97 -7.33
CA LYS A 683 28.32 -2.50 -8.72
C LYS A 683 27.36 -3.26 -9.63
N GLY A 684 26.63 -2.53 -10.45
CA GLY A 684 25.58 -2.99 -11.34
C GLY A 684 24.19 -3.06 -10.71
N ASP A 685 24.08 -2.87 -9.38
CA ASP A 685 22.79 -2.89 -8.69
C ASP A 685 22.36 -1.50 -8.26
N ILE A 686 21.31 -0.99 -8.89
CA ILE A 686 20.73 0.31 -8.57
C ILE A 686 19.60 0.23 -7.52
N HIS A 687 19.27 -0.97 -7.03
CA HIS A 687 18.17 -1.17 -6.08
C HIS A 687 18.66 -1.03 -4.64
N ASP A 688 18.35 0.10 -4.04
CA ASP A 688 18.95 0.51 -2.77
C ASP A 688 17.96 0.57 -1.61
N ILE A 689 16.71 0.17 -1.84
CA ILE A 689 15.64 0.15 -0.83
C ILE A 689 16.07 -0.68 0.39
N GLY A 690 16.49 -1.93 0.18
CA GLY A 690 16.93 -2.82 1.26
C GLY A 690 18.12 -2.25 2.04
N LYS A 691 19.14 -1.76 1.33
CA LYS A 691 20.30 -1.06 1.91
C LYS A 691 19.88 0.16 2.74
N ASN A 692 18.97 0.99 2.23
CA ASN A 692 18.50 2.19 2.93
C ASN A 692 17.76 1.82 4.22
N ILE A 693 16.99 0.73 4.24
CA ILE A 693 16.35 0.24 5.47
C ILE A 693 17.40 -0.25 6.46
N VAL A 694 18.38 -1.03 6.02
CA VAL A 694 19.50 -1.48 6.88
C VAL A 694 20.24 -0.27 7.45
N LYS A 695 20.55 0.73 6.62
CA LYS A 695 21.16 2.00 7.06
C LYS A 695 20.32 2.67 8.13
N ILE A 696 19.03 2.92 7.85
CA ILE A 696 18.12 3.58 8.80
C ILE A 696 18.11 2.81 10.11
N MET A 697 17.95 1.48 10.06
CA MET A 697 17.96 0.63 11.24
C MET A 697 19.28 0.74 12.01
N LEU A 698 20.43 0.58 11.37
CA LEU A 698 21.73 0.68 12.03
C LEU A 698 21.97 2.08 12.65
N GLU A 699 21.63 3.16 11.95
CA GLU A 699 21.71 4.52 12.48
C GLU A 699 20.86 4.66 13.75
N ASN A 700 19.66 4.06 13.78
CA ASN A 700 18.77 4.11 14.95
C ASN A 700 19.28 3.34 16.16
N TYR A 701 20.11 2.31 15.97
CA TYR A 701 20.76 1.58 17.06
C TYR A 701 22.06 2.25 17.55
N GLY A 702 22.42 3.41 16.99
CA GLY A 702 23.54 4.24 17.43
C GLY A 702 24.86 4.00 16.71
N TYR A 703 24.84 3.37 15.53
CA TYR A 703 26.02 3.18 14.68
C TYR A 703 26.21 4.36 13.72
N GLU A 704 27.47 4.70 13.42
CA GLU A 704 27.81 5.64 12.34
C GLU A 704 27.81 4.86 11.01
N VAL A 705 26.79 5.10 10.19
CA VAL A 705 26.63 4.42 8.92
C VAL A 705 27.23 5.26 7.78
N ILE A 706 28.23 4.71 7.11
CA ILE A 706 28.83 5.27 5.90
C ILE A 706 28.12 4.63 4.70
N ASP A 707 27.11 5.34 4.23
CA ASP A 707 26.35 4.95 3.06
C ASP A 707 27.08 5.35 1.79
N LEU A 708 27.56 4.38 1.02
CA LEU A 708 28.21 4.61 -0.28
C LEU A 708 27.21 4.74 -1.43
N GLY A 709 25.92 4.57 -1.16
CA GLY A 709 24.86 4.72 -2.14
C GLY A 709 24.64 3.44 -2.95
N LYS A 710 24.33 3.63 -4.23
CA LYS A 710 23.95 2.57 -5.16
C LYS A 710 24.89 2.46 -6.35
N ASP A 711 24.96 1.29 -6.96
CA ASP A 711 25.90 0.98 -8.06
C ASP A 711 27.35 1.31 -7.68
N VAL A 712 27.77 0.87 -6.49
CA VAL A 712 29.05 1.30 -5.91
C VAL A 712 30.20 0.49 -6.50
N PRO A 713 31.22 1.12 -7.10
CA PRO A 713 32.42 0.43 -7.58
C PRO A 713 33.17 -0.31 -6.45
N ILE A 714 33.76 -1.45 -6.78
CA ILE A 714 34.52 -2.29 -5.83
C ILE A 714 35.66 -1.49 -5.19
N GLU A 715 36.35 -0.69 -6.00
CA GLU A 715 37.49 0.13 -5.60
C GLU A 715 37.10 1.17 -4.54
N GLU A 716 35.89 1.73 -4.66
CA GLU A 716 35.37 2.72 -3.71
C GLU A 716 35.09 2.08 -2.35
N VAL A 717 34.48 0.89 -2.32
CA VAL A 717 34.24 0.15 -1.07
C VAL A 717 35.57 -0.14 -0.36
N VAL A 718 36.58 -0.61 -1.09
CA VAL A 718 37.92 -0.91 -0.56
C VAL A 718 38.61 0.35 -0.05
N GLU A 719 38.60 1.44 -0.83
CA GLU A 719 39.24 2.70 -0.45
C GLU A 719 38.63 3.26 0.85
N VAL A 720 37.30 3.33 0.92
CA VAL A 720 36.62 3.90 2.09
C VAL A 720 36.78 2.99 3.31
N ALA A 721 36.68 1.67 3.15
CA ALA A 721 36.89 0.72 4.24
C ALA A 721 38.28 0.86 4.87
N LYS A 722 39.32 1.00 4.03
CA LYS A 722 40.70 1.21 4.47
C LYS A 722 40.93 2.59 5.10
N LYS A 723 40.41 3.65 4.49
CA LYS A 723 40.61 5.04 4.95
C LYS A 723 39.91 5.34 6.28
N ARG A 724 38.77 4.70 6.53
CA ARG A 724 37.91 4.96 7.70
C ARG A 724 38.07 3.93 8.83
N ASP A 725 38.95 2.93 8.67
CA ASP A 725 39.16 1.81 9.60
C ASP A 725 37.85 1.09 9.96
N ILE A 726 37.18 0.58 8.92
CA ILE A 726 35.86 -0.03 9.03
C ILE A 726 35.97 -1.47 9.52
N LYS A 727 35.15 -1.84 10.50
CA LYS A 727 35.10 -3.19 11.07
C LYS A 727 33.98 -4.06 10.50
N LEU A 728 32.95 -3.44 9.92
CA LEU A 728 31.79 -4.15 9.37
C LEU A 728 31.33 -3.51 8.07
N VAL A 729 31.13 -4.32 7.04
CA VAL A 729 30.65 -3.91 5.71
C VAL A 729 29.37 -4.69 5.39
N GLY A 730 28.31 -3.99 5.02
CA GLY A 730 27.06 -4.55 4.53
C GLY A 730 26.91 -4.36 3.02
N LEU A 731 26.72 -5.45 2.27
CA LEU A 731 26.50 -5.40 0.82
C LEU A 731 25.09 -5.87 0.47
N SER A 732 24.44 -5.16 -0.45
CA SER A 732 23.08 -5.45 -0.91
C SER A 732 23.03 -5.71 -2.41
N ALA A 733 22.22 -6.70 -2.82
CA ALA A 733 21.86 -6.96 -4.22
C ALA A 733 20.39 -7.40 -4.35
N LEU A 734 19.65 -6.86 -5.31
CA LEU A 734 18.28 -7.27 -5.64
C LEU A 734 18.22 -8.14 -6.89
N MET A 735 19.11 -7.95 -7.85
CA MET A 735 19.09 -8.69 -9.11
C MET A 735 20.02 -9.90 -9.05
N THR A 736 19.62 -11.02 -9.63
CA THR A 736 20.51 -12.19 -9.73
C THR A 736 21.78 -11.89 -10.51
N THR A 737 21.70 -10.96 -11.47
CA THR A 737 22.86 -10.49 -12.26
C THR A 737 23.94 -9.85 -11.40
N THR A 738 23.60 -9.19 -10.31
CA THR A 738 24.55 -8.35 -9.56
C THR A 738 25.25 -9.11 -8.44
N VAL A 739 24.87 -10.37 -8.18
CA VAL A 739 25.45 -11.10 -7.05
C VAL A 739 26.92 -11.46 -7.25
N GLN A 740 27.37 -11.69 -8.49
CA GLN A 740 28.80 -11.93 -8.74
C GLN A 740 29.66 -10.71 -8.32
N SER A 741 29.16 -9.50 -8.54
CA SER A 741 29.81 -8.25 -8.11
C SER A 741 29.97 -8.18 -6.58
N MET A 742 29.03 -8.76 -5.85
CA MET A 742 29.11 -8.91 -4.39
C MET A 742 30.28 -9.79 -3.96
N LYS A 743 30.41 -10.97 -4.60
CA LYS A 743 31.53 -11.89 -4.36
C LYS A 743 32.87 -11.24 -4.69
N ASP A 744 32.94 -10.53 -5.82
CA ASP A 744 34.16 -9.82 -6.24
C ASP A 744 34.53 -8.71 -5.25
N THR A 745 33.54 -8.02 -4.68
CA THR A 745 33.75 -7.01 -3.63
C THR A 745 34.32 -7.61 -2.34
N ILE A 746 33.76 -8.75 -1.90
CA ILE A 746 34.26 -9.47 -0.72
C ILE A 746 35.70 -9.90 -0.95
N GLN A 747 36.00 -10.49 -2.10
CA GLN A 747 37.36 -10.92 -2.44
C GLN A 747 38.33 -9.73 -2.46
N ALA A 748 37.95 -8.60 -3.05
CA ALA A 748 38.80 -7.41 -3.10
C ALA A 748 39.10 -6.82 -1.71
N LEU A 749 38.14 -6.85 -0.77
CA LEU A 749 38.38 -6.47 0.63
C LEU A 749 39.44 -7.37 1.29
N ARG A 750 39.38 -8.69 1.03
CA ARG A 750 40.35 -9.66 1.55
C ARG A 750 41.72 -9.50 0.93
N ASP A 751 41.81 -9.34 -0.38
CA ASP A 751 43.06 -9.17 -1.12
C ASP A 751 43.81 -7.89 -0.71
N ASN A 752 43.10 -6.89 -0.21
CA ASN A 752 43.67 -5.64 0.32
C ASN A 752 43.95 -5.65 1.83
N GLU A 753 43.90 -6.84 2.46
CA GLU A 753 44.16 -7.07 3.89
C GLU A 753 43.25 -6.24 4.82
N ILE A 754 42.02 -5.94 4.39
CA ILE A 754 41.04 -5.21 5.21
C ILE A 754 40.37 -6.20 6.16
N ASN A 755 40.64 -6.06 7.46
CA ASN A 755 40.12 -6.93 8.52
C ASN A 755 38.67 -6.57 8.94
N ALA A 756 37.82 -6.23 7.96
CA ALA A 756 36.41 -5.96 8.18
C ALA A 756 35.59 -7.23 8.01
N LYS A 757 34.63 -7.48 8.89
CA LYS A 757 33.62 -8.53 8.69
C LYS A 757 32.62 -8.07 7.63
N VAL A 758 32.12 -8.98 6.81
CA VAL A 758 31.18 -8.68 5.72
C VAL A 758 29.88 -9.43 5.94
N PHE A 759 28.76 -8.72 5.92
CA PHE A 759 27.44 -9.32 5.83
C PHE A 759 26.78 -8.98 4.51
N VAL A 760 25.99 -9.91 3.99
CA VAL A 760 25.29 -9.76 2.69
C VAL A 760 23.80 -9.95 2.84
N GLY A 761 23.01 -9.21 2.04
CA GLY A 761 21.55 -9.28 2.03
C GLY A 761 20.97 -8.94 0.65
N GLY A 762 19.71 -9.33 0.41
CA GLY A 762 19.13 -9.20 -0.93
C GLY A 762 18.02 -10.19 -1.23
N ALA A 763 17.02 -9.81 -2.03
CA ALA A 763 15.87 -10.68 -2.33
C ALA A 763 16.24 -11.95 -3.10
N VAL A 764 17.41 -11.96 -3.76
CA VAL A 764 17.94 -13.08 -4.53
C VAL A 764 18.96 -13.92 -3.76
N LEU A 765 19.26 -13.58 -2.50
CA LEU A 765 20.27 -14.26 -1.69
C LEU A 765 19.66 -15.27 -0.72
N THR A 766 20.35 -16.40 -0.55
CA THR A 766 20.12 -17.41 0.49
C THR A 766 21.32 -17.51 1.43
N GLU A 767 21.15 -18.13 2.59
CA GLU A 767 22.21 -18.34 3.57
C GLU A 767 23.37 -19.17 2.99
N GLU A 768 23.06 -20.28 2.32
CA GLU A 768 24.04 -21.13 1.65
C GLU A 768 24.89 -20.32 0.65
N TYR A 769 24.26 -19.42 -0.11
CA TYR A 769 24.98 -18.64 -1.11
C TYR A 769 25.87 -17.55 -0.52
N ALA A 770 25.44 -16.95 0.60
CA ALA A 770 26.27 -16.01 1.36
C ALA A 770 27.57 -16.67 1.86
N GLU A 771 27.50 -17.93 2.28
CA GLU A 771 28.68 -18.70 2.68
C GLU A 771 29.60 -19.00 1.49
N GLU A 772 29.05 -19.44 0.35
CA GLU A 772 29.82 -19.76 -0.86
C GLU A 772 30.58 -18.56 -1.45
N MET A 773 30.06 -17.34 -1.28
CA MET A 773 30.73 -16.11 -1.72
C MET A 773 31.77 -15.58 -0.72
N GLY A 774 31.91 -16.22 0.45
CA GLY A 774 32.88 -15.85 1.47
C GLY A 774 32.44 -14.70 2.38
N ALA A 775 31.13 -14.42 2.47
CA ALA A 775 30.60 -13.51 3.47
C ALA A 775 30.75 -14.11 4.88
N ASP A 776 30.94 -13.26 5.88
CA ASP A 776 30.99 -13.73 7.28
C ASP A 776 29.59 -13.98 7.84
N TYR A 777 28.57 -13.29 7.31
CA TYR A 777 27.19 -13.39 7.77
C TYR A 777 26.18 -13.21 6.62
N TYR A 778 25.06 -13.94 6.70
CA TYR A 778 23.87 -13.68 5.91
C TYR A 778 22.86 -12.84 6.71
N SER A 779 22.36 -11.78 6.10
CA SER A 779 21.33 -10.92 6.66
C SER A 779 20.05 -11.07 5.85
N LYS A 780 19.14 -11.93 6.31
CA LYS A 780 17.84 -12.16 5.66
C LYS A 780 16.92 -10.92 5.67
N ASP A 781 17.09 -10.05 6.66
CA ASP A 781 16.29 -8.84 6.87
C ASP A 781 17.09 -7.74 7.58
N ALA A 782 16.53 -6.54 7.70
CA ALA A 782 17.24 -5.41 8.31
C ALA A 782 17.51 -5.57 9.81
N LYS A 783 16.75 -6.41 10.52
CA LYS A 783 16.96 -6.68 11.95
C LYS A 783 18.17 -7.60 12.15
N SER A 784 18.31 -8.63 11.33
CA SER A 784 19.48 -9.51 11.35
C SER A 784 20.78 -8.73 11.12
N ALA A 785 20.78 -7.70 10.28
CA ALA A 785 21.91 -6.77 10.13
C ALA A 785 22.29 -6.06 11.44
N VAL A 786 21.29 -5.64 12.24
CA VAL A 786 21.51 -5.03 13.56
C VAL A 786 22.07 -6.04 14.55
N GLU A 787 21.56 -7.27 14.57
CA GLU A 787 22.10 -8.34 15.43
C GLU A 787 23.54 -8.69 15.06
N ILE A 788 23.87 -8.74 13.76
CA ILE A 788 25.24 -8.89 13.27
C ILE A 788 26.10 -7.72 13.76
N ALA A 789 25.62 -6.47 13.68
CA ALA A 789 26.37 -5.33 14.19
C ALA A 789 26.66 -5.45 15.69
N LYS A 790 25.69 -5.88 16.51
CA LYS A 790 25.87 -6.12 17.96
C LYS A 790 26.89 -7.21 18.28
N LEU A 791 27.16 -8.15 17.37
CA LEU A 791 28.17 -9.20 17.57
C LEU A 791 29.60 -8.71 17.28
N ASN A 792 29.76 -7.61 16.54
CA ASN A 792 31.05 -7.15 16.02
C ASN A 792 31.55 -5.83 16.67
N PHE A 793 30.71 -5.17 17.47
CA PHE A 793 31.03 -3.99 18.28
C PHE A 793 30.59 -4.22 19.73
#